data_AF-A0A451A5E0-F1
#
_entry.id   AF-A0A451A5E0-F1
#
_cell.length_a   1.000
_cell.length_b   1.000
_cell.length_c   1.000
_cell.angle_alpha   90.00
_cell.angle_beta   90.00
_cell.angle_gamma   90.00
#
_symmetry.space_group_name_H-M   'P 1'
#
loop_
_entity.id
_entity.type
_entity.pdbx_description
1 polymer ?
#
loop_
_entity_poly.entity_id
_entity_poly.type
_entity_poly.pdbx_seq_one_letter_code
_entity_poly.pdbx_strand_id
1 'polypeptide(L)'
;MSEPTFISTKWLTPLPKKLTPLEKKRPAGDRDKKGREFNAIVDAFGSVSDLARCYVEPFCQTHNPSDHAKDEQPAFHLRAPLFSTIDDFLKGNSPNLIDDSRRMFVLSESGMGKTSLLTMMKLTHLAGFWPQGYDCLLLKLGKDTLDTVWRHPNKANTVLLLDALDEDPLALDKIKDRLSKILEAAGDYYRVIISCQTQPLLSSVTHSSNHPDRIRIDDYTCFLIFLLPFDREQVADYLTKRFPRHPCDIFLDCSDSLRERGWELANKMDPSTLSPLLLAHIDDILATGVRESDIYSLYRALFETWLAREEIKLRKIRRKKLGNPPNPQELRTLFITIAVFLQQRGENSLSRAALYQLERKFSSQIPNFDSLAHIDTGEESLLDRNTAGDFRFVHYSIQEFLVAHGILLGQAHPIGDAVRVTELLSIFLKSANITDIALPKRLNLPQSLAPLPEFHFYDRMKDGSQGPAMQPIPAGEFLMGSPEGEGDKNEYPQHHVRITAPFALGTWPITFQEYDHFCTATGRKEPKDQGWGRKRYPVINVSWQDAVDYCAWLSEETGYRYRLPSEAEWEYAARAGTPTRYWWGNRFDDGSGARRANCDTGESASDIKQTSLVGSFPRNPFGLYDTAGNIREWTADCWHDNYQNAPSDGSVWAKKDLGDCEQRVVRGGSWNNGPQELRSASRDRYHALESIYSLLGFRVVREF
;
A
#
# COMPACT_ATOMS: atom_id res chain seq x y z
N MET A 1 -18.16 -42.73 11.62
CA MET A 1 -18.88 -41.44 11.77
C MET A 1 -18.00 -40.40 11.10
N SER A 2 -18.52 -39.60 10.16
CA SER A 2 -17.73 -38.53 9.55
C SER A 2 -17.30 -37.55 10.64
N GLU A 3 -16.05 -37.09 10.62
CA GLU A 3 -15.57 -36.07 11.55
C GLU A 3 -16.45 -34.82 11.52
N PRO A 4 -16.64 -34.14 12.67
CA PRO A 4 -17.44 -32.92 12.76
C PRO A 4 -16.78 -31.79 11.95
N THR A 5 -17.43 -31.31 10.90
CA THR A 5 -17.00 -30.17 10.08
C THR A 5 -17.67 -28.89 10.58
N PHE A 6 -16.90 -27.79 10.63
CA PHE A 6 -17.31 -26.46 11.06
C PHE A 6 -17.60 -25.52 9.89
N ILE A 7 -17.08 -25.79 8.69
CA ILE A 7 -17.35 -24.98 7.49
C ILE A 7 -17.26 -25.83 6.21
N SER A 8 -18.18 -25.64 5.26
CA SER A 8 -18.19 -26.41 4.00
C SER A 8 -18.90 -25.68 2.86
N THR A 9 -18.36 -25.82 1.64
CA THR A 9 -18.96 -25.30 0.40
C THR A 9 -20.34 -25.90 0.13
N LYS A 10 -20.56 -27.15 0.56
CA LYS A 10 -21.84 -27.85 0.44
C LYS A 10 -22.99 -27.13 1.14
N TRP A 11 -22.69 -26.25 2.09
CA TRP A 11 -23.68 -25.51 2.86
C TRP A 11 -24.07 -24.18 2.21
N LEU A 12 -23.29 -23.67 1.25
CA LEU A 12 -23.57 -22.39 0.59
C LEU A 12 -24.93 -22.43 -0.14
N THR A 13 -25.23 -23.50 -0.85
CA THR A 13 -26.50 -23.66 -1.59
C THR A 13 -27.75 -23.71 -0.68
N PRO A 14 -27.80 -24.51 0.41
CA PRO A 14 -28.95 -24.54 1.31
C PRO A 14 -29.02 -23.36 2.30
N LEU A 15 -27.94 -22.62 2.53
CA LEU A 15 -27.87 -21.58 3.55
C LEU A 15 -28.94 -20.48 3.41
N PRO A 16 -29.16 -19.84 2.25
CA PRO A 16 -30.17 -18.78 2.11
C PRO A 16 -31.57 -19.23 2.57
N LYS A 17 -31.97 -20.46 2.20
CA LYS A 17 -33.27 -21.05 2.60
C LYS A 17 -33.39 -21.24 4.11
N LYS A 18 -32.27 -21.55 4.80
CA LYS A 18 -32.24 -21.70 6.26
C LYS A 18 -32.24 -20.36 7.01
N LEU A 19 -31.79 -19.28 6.37
CA LEU A 19 -31.79 -17.94 6.96
C LEU A 19 -33.14 -17.22 6.81
N THR A 20 -33.92 -17.55 5.76
CA THR A 20 -35.24 -16.93 5.50
C THR A 20 -36.19 -16.86 6.72
N PRO A 21 -36.28 -17.88 7.61
CA PRO A 21 -37.12 -17.78 8.81
C PRO A 21 -36.63 -16.77 9.84
N LEU A 22 -35.33 -16.50 9.90
CA LEU A 22 -34.74 -15.49 10.81
C LEU A 22 -35.00 -14.08 10.28
N GLU A 23 -34.92 -13.89 8.97
CA GLU A 23 -35.21 -12.61 8.30
C GLU A 23 -36.69 -12.19 8.45
N LYS A 24 -37.62 -13.14 8.35
CA LYS A 24 -39.06 -12.86 8.40
C LYS A 24 -39.60 -12.60 9.80
N LYS A 25 -38.85 -12.96 10.85
CA LYS A 25 -39.28 -12.80 12.25
C LYS A 25 -38.89 -11.41 12.77
N ARG A 26 -39.89 -10.56 13.06
CA ARG A 26 -39.66 -9.48 14.05
C ARG A 26 -39.49 -10.12 15.43
N PRO A 27 -38.46 -9.77 16.21
CA PRO A 27 -38.17 -10.44 17.48
C PRO A 27 -39.37 -10.34 18.42
N ALA A 28 -40.03 -11.47 18.67
CA ALA A 28 -41.18 -11.57 19.55
C ALA A 28 -40.70 -11.83 20.99
N GLY A 29 -40.25 -10.77 21.66
CA GLY A 29 -39.92 -10.78 23.09
C GLY A 29 -38.61 -11.49 23.48
N ASP A 30 -38.41 -11.63 24.78
CA ASP A 30 -37.11 -11.89 25.43
C ASP A 30 -36.48 -13.29 25.18
N ARG A 31 -37.21 -14.18 24.49
CA ARG A 31 -36.83 -15.60 24.32
C ARG A 31 -36.19 -15.94 22.97
N ASP A 32 -36.15 -15.05 21.98
CA ASP A 32 -35.57 -15.34 20.66
C ASP A 32 -34.10 -14.91 20.55
N LYS A 33 -33.19 -15.71 21.15
CA LYS A 33 -31.74 -15.45 21.14
C LYS A 33 -31.16 -15.41 19.71
N LYS A 34 -31.58 -16.34 18.83
CA LYS A 34 -31.06 -16.43 17.45
C LYS A 34 -31.52 -15.26 16.57
N GLY A 35 -32.78 -14.83 16.70
CA GLY A 35 -33.28 -13.67 15.98
C GLY A 35 -32.57 -12.36 16.39
N ARG A 36 -32.33 -12.16 17.70
CA ARG A 36 -31.55 -11.01 18.19
C ARG A 36 -30.12 -11.00 17.65
N GLU A 37 -29.47 -12.15 17.66
CA GLU A 37 -28.10 -12.29 17.15
C GLU A 37 -28.01 -12.08 15.64
N PHE A 38 -28.99 -12.58 14.88
CA PHE A 38 -29.09 -12.32 13.44
C PHE A 38 -29.22 -10.81 13.15
N ASN A 39 -30.12 -10.12 13.85
CA ASN A 39 -30.29 -8.68 13.69
C ASN A 39 -29.05 -7.89 14.09
N ALA A 40 -28.37 -8.26 15.17
CA ALA A 40 -27.12 -7.61 15.58
C ALA A 40 -26.02 -7.74 14.51
N ILE A 41 -25.98 -8.86 13.78
CA ILE A 41 -25.06 -9.03 12.65
C ILE A 41 -25.47 -8.12 11.49
N VAL A 42 -26.76 -8.05 11.16
CA VAL A 42 -27.27 -7.15 10.11
C VAL A 42 -26.94 -5.69 10.45
N ASP A 43 -27.14 -5.29 11.70
CA ASP A 43 -26.85 -3.92 12.16
C ASP A 43 -25.34 -3.61 12.10
N ALA A 44 -24.48 -4.59 12.40
CA ALA A 44 -23.03 -4.38 12.45
C ALA A 44 -22.30 -4.57 11.10
N PHE A 45 -22.85 -5.40 10.21
CA PHE A 45 -22.17 -5.86 8.99
C PHE A 45 -23.01 -5.70 7.71
N GLY A 46 -24.25 -5.20 7.81
CA GLY A 46 -25.13 -4.93 6.67
C GLY A 46 -25.84 -6.16 6.10
N SER A 47 -26.10 -6.15 4.79
CA SER A 47 -26.96 -7.13 4.12
C SER A 47 -26.36 -8.53 4.11
N VAL A 48 -26.83 -9.41 4.99
CA VAL A 48 -26.34 -10.79 5.09
C VAL A 48 -27.03 -11.76 4.13
N SER A 49 -28.23 -11.42 3.66
CA SER A 49 -29.05 -12.28 2.79
C SER A 49 -28.50 -12.36 1.38
N ASP A 50 -28.18 -11.20 0.81
CA ASP A 50 -27.55 -11.09 -0.52
C ASP A 50 -26.14 -11.68 -0.50
N LEU A 51 -25.39 -11.45 0.59
CA LEU A 51 -24.13 -12.12 0.84
C LEU A 51 -24.28 -13.64 0.79
N ALA A 52 -25.21 -14.22 1.56
CA ALA A 52 -25.42 -15.67 1.59
C ALA A 52 -25.83 -16.25 0.22
N ARG A 53 -26.57 -15.50 -0.60
CA ARG A 53 -26.98 -15.92 -1.95
C ARG A 53 -25.82 -15.91 -2.95
N CYS A 54 -24.99 -14.88 -2.89
CA CYS A 54 -23.96 -14.62 -3.90
C CYS A 54 -22.55 -15.06 -3.49
N TYR A 55 -22.34 -15.51 -2.25
CA TYR A 55 -21.02 -15.87 -1.75
C TYR A 55 -20.33 -16.93 -2.61
N VAL A 56 -19.08 -16.65 -2.98
CA VAL A 56 -18.14 -17.56 -3.62
C VAL A 56 -16.96 -17.72 -2.68
N GLU A 57 -16.54 -18.97 -2.47
CA GLU A 57 -15.38 -19.28 -1.63
C GLU A 57 -14.11 -18.69 -2.26
N PRO A 58 -13.33 -17.85 -1.55
CA PRO A 58 -12.00 -17.45 -1.97
C PRO A 58 -11.01 -18.62 -1.94
N PHE A 59 -9.90 -18.49 -2.67
CA PHE A 59 -8.73 -19.32 -2.36
C PHE A 59 -7.84 -18.59 -1.37
N CYS A 60 -6.97 -19.35 -0.73
CA CYS A 60 -5.92 -18.80 0.12
C CYS A 60 -4.57 -19.48 -0.14
N GLN A 61 -3.55 -18.87 0.43
CA GLN A 61 -2.22 -19.45 0.55
C GLN A 61 -1.64 -19.13 1.93
N THR A 62 -0.59 -19.84 2.32
CA THR A 62 0.10 -19.64 3.60
C THR A 62 1.35 -18.77 3.50
N HIS A 63 1.73 -18.39 2.29
CA HIS A 63 2.89 -17.53 2.02
C HIS A 63 2.42 -16.12 1.70
N ASN A 64 3.18 -15.12 2.14
CA ASN A 64 2.89 -13.74 1.79
C ASN A 64 2.97 -13.57 0.26
N PRO A 65 1.89 -13.13 -0.43
CA PRO A 65 1.92 -12.91 -1.88
C PRO A 65 2.99 -11.92 -2.34
N SER A 66 3.46 -11.03 -1.46
CA SER A 66 4.52 -10.07 -1.77
C SER A 66 5.93 -10.67 -1.75
N ASP A 67 6.13 -11.88 -1.21
CA ASP A 67 7.46 -12.52 -1.11
C ASP A 67 7.88 -13.25 -2.40
N HIS A 68 7.02 -13.29 -3.42
CA HIS A 68 7.24 -13.98 -4.71
C HIS A 68 8.44 -13.48 -5.55
N ALA A 69 9.16 -12.45 -5.11
CA ALA A 69 10.35 -11.95 -5.80
C ALA A 69 11.67 -12.69 -5.47
N LYS A 70 11.66 -13.70 -4.57
CA LYS A 70 12.90 -14.32 -4.05
C LYS A 70 13.21 -15.76 -4.51
N ASP A 71 12.28 -16.48 -5.15
CA ASP A 71 12.50 -17.89 -5.53
C ASP A 71 12.62 -18.09 -7.05
N GLU A 72 13.83 -18.44 -7.52
CA GLU A 72 14.14 -18.87 -8.90
C GLU A 72 13.56 -20.25 -9.28
N GLN A 73 12.49 -20.71 -8.63
CA GLN A 73 11.77 -21.91 -9.05
C GLN A 73 10.30 -21.57 -9.30
N PRO A 74 9.64 -22.22 -10.28
CA PRO A 74 8.20 -22.13 -10.41
C PRO A 74 7.61 -22.80 -9.16
N ALA A 75 7.43 -22.02 -8.09
CA ALA A 75 6.66 -22.45 -6.94
C ALA A 75 5.29 -22.79 -7.49
N PHE A 76 4.97 -24.08 -7.57
CA PHE A 76 3.60 -24.53 -7.73
C PHE A 76 2.78 -23.74 -6.72
N HIS A 77 1.92 -22.83 -7.20
CA HIS A 77 1.05 -22.04 -6.35
C HIS A 77 0.37 -23.01 -5.37
N LEU A 78 0.75 -22.97 -4.09
CA LEU A 78 0.09 -23.72 -3.01
C LEU A 78 -1.24 -23.03 -2.70
N ARG A 79 -2.07 -22.94 -3.74
CA ARG A 79 -3.43 -22.41 -3.72
C ARG A 79 -4.30 -23.48 -3.06
N ALA A 80 -4.89 -23.15 -1.93
CA ALA A 80 -5.77 -24.04 -1.19
C ALA A 80 -7.20 -23.44 -1.11
N PRO A 81 -8.25 -24.27 -1.17
CA PRO A 81 -9.59 -23.84 -0.81
C PRO A 81 -9.62 -23.33 0.64
N LEU A 82 -10.19 -22.14 0.82
CA LEU A 82 -10.20 -21.46 2.11
C LEU A 82 -10.97 -22.22 3.19
N PHE A 83 -12.15 -22.76 2.86
CA PHE A 83 -13.01 -23.45 3.80
C PHE A 83 -12.36 -24.74 4.30
N SER A 84 -11.65 -25.47 3.43
CA SER A 84 -10.87 -26.64 3.86
C SER A 84 -9.81 -26.24 4.88
N THR A 85 -9.05 -25.19 4.58
CA THR A 85 -7.97 -24.69 5.43
C THR A 85 -8.47 -24.24 6.81
N ILE A 86 -9.62 -23.54 6.85
CA ILE A 86 -10.25 -23.11 8.10
C ILE A 86 -10.83 -24.30 8.88
N ASP A 87 -11.49 -25.25 8.19
CA ASP A 87 -12.05 -26.45 8.84
C ASP A 87 -10.95 -27.26 9.54
N ASP A 88 -9.81 -27.44 8.88
CA ASP A 88 -8.64 -28.15 9.42
C ASP A 88 -8.07 -27.45 10.67
N PHE A 89 -8.00 -26.12 10.66
CA PHE A 89 -7.60 -25.32 11.82
C PHE A 89 -8.60 -25.44 12.99
N LEU A 90 -9.90 -25.38 12.71
CA LEU A 90 -10.94 -25.49 13.73
C LEU A 90 -11.03 -26.88 14.35
N LYS A 91 -10.72 -27.94 13.58
CA LYS A 91 -10.60 -29.32 14.09
C LYS A 91 -9.32 -29.56 14.88
N GLY A 92 -8.26 -28.79 14.62
CA GLY A 92 -6.92 -29.07 15.16
C GLY A 92 -6.18 -30.17 14.41
N ASN A 93 -6.55 -30.45 13.15
CA ASN A 93 -6.00 -31.53 12.32
C ASN A 93 -4.86 -31.07 11.39
N SER A 94 -4.38 -29.83 11.50
CA SER A 94 -3.31 -29.33 10.63
C SER A 94 -1.99 -30.09 10.88
N PRO A 95 -1.38 -30.71 9.85
CA PRO A 95 -0.23 -31.63 9.99
C PRO A 95 1.04 -30.98 10.57
N ASN A 96 1.08 -29.66 10.66
CA ASN A 96 2.20 -28.90 11.21
C ASN A 96 1.94 -28.34 12.62
N LEU A 97 0.82 -28.63 13.30
CA LEU A 97 0.53 -28.17 14.67
C LEU A 97 1.56 -28.72 15.70
N ILE A 98 2.75 -28.12 15.72
CA ILE A 98 3.63 -28.11 16.87
C ILE A 98 3.12 -26.96 17.75
N ASP A 99 2.74 -27.30 18.98
CA ASP A 99 2.28 -26.42 20.06
C ASP A 99 0.82 -25.90 19.98
N ASP A 100 0.29 -25.50 21.15
CA ASP A 100 -1.09 -25.08 21.49
C ASP A 100 -1.61 -23.82 20.74
N SER A 101 -1.31 -23.65 19.45
CA SER A 101 -1.69 -22.48 18.66
C SER A 101 -3.18 -22.53 18.28
N ARG A 102 -3.99 -21.78 19.03
CA ARG A 102 -5.44 -21.65 18.84
C ARG A 102 -5.88 -20.46 18.00
N ARG A 103 -4.93 -19.74 17.38
CA ARG A 103 -5.15 -18.43 16.75
C ARG A 103 -4.73 -18.43 15.28
N MET A 104 -5.55 -17.80 14.44
CA MET A 104 -5.30 -17.63 13.01
C MET A 104 -5.60 -16.18 12.60
N PHE A 105 -4.76 -15.62 11.75
CA PHE A 105 -5.02 -14.38 11.04
C PHE A 105 -5.46 -14.66 9.61
N VAL A 106 -6.52 -13.98 9.20
CA VAL A 106 -6.95 -13.91 7.80
C VAL A 106 -6.52 -12.57 7.23
N LEU A 107 -5.53 -12.61 6.35
CA LEU A 107 -4.87 -11.44 5.77
C LEU A 107 -5.25 -11.29 4.31
N SER A 108 -5.46 -10.06 3.88
CA SER A 108 -5.66 -9.70 2.49
C SER A 108 -5.66 -8.20 2.32
N GLU A 109 -5.59 -7.72 1.09
CA GLU A 109 -5.89 -6.32 0.79
C GLU A 109 -7.34 -5.95 1.08
N SER A 110 -7.59 -4.64 1.12
CA SER A 110 -8.91 -4.07 1.35
C SER A 110 -9.89 -4.52 0.26
N GLY A 111 -11.11 -4.91 0.66
CA GLY A 111 -12.16 -5.29 -0.29
C GLY A 111 -12.07 -6.73 -0.82
N MET A 112 -11.15 -7.55 -0.30
CA MET A 112 -10.96 -8.96 -0.71
C MET A 112 -11.84 -9.98 0.06
N GLY A 113 -12.86 -9.52 0.80
CA GLY A 113 -13.88 -10.41 1.38
C GLY A 113 -13.58 -11.01 2.77
N LYS A 114 -12.65 -10.43 3.55
CA LYS A 114 -12.36 -10.85 4.94
C LYS A 114 -13.61 -10.81 5.84
N THR A 115 -14.30 -9.67 5.88
CA THR A 115 -15.54 -9.50 6.64
C THR A 115 -16.64 -10.44 6.15
N SER A 116 -16.75 -10.62 4.83
CA SER A 116 -17.69 -11.55 4.20
C SER A 116 -17.46 -12.99 4.67
N LEU A 117 -16.21 -13.42 4.76
CA LEU A 117 -15.84 -14.74 5.29
C LEU A 117 -16.30 -14.94 6.73
N LEU A 118 -15.92 -14.03 7.65
CA LEU A 118 -16.26 -14.17 9.07
C LEU A 118 -17.78 -14.12 9.28
N THR A 119 -18.47 -13.28 8.51
CA THR A 119 -19.93 -13.21 8.51
C THR A 119 -20.55 -14.53 8.05
N MET A 120 -20.05 -15.12 6.96
CA MET A 120 -20.53 -16.43 6.48
C MET A 120 -20.30 -17.56 7.49
N MET A 121 -19.17 -17.57 8.19
CA MET A 121 -18.93 -18.50 9.29
C MET A 121 -20.00 -18.36 10.39
N LYS A 122 -20.32 -17.13 10.78
CA LYS A 122 -21.36 -16.88 11.79
C LYS A 122 -22.76 -17.27 11.30
N LEU A 123 -23.10 -16.99 10.04
CA LEU A 123 -24.39 -17.35 9.45
C LEU A 123 -24.58 -18.86 9.36
N THR A 124 -23.54 -19.61 8.99
CA THR A 124 -23.61 -21.08 8.95
C THR A 124 -23.79 -21.69 10.34
N HIS A 125 -23.18 -21.11 11.38
CA HIS A 125 -23.45 -21.45 12.77
C HIS A 125 -24.92 -21.18 13.15
N LEU A 126 -25.45 -19.99 12.85
CA LEU A 126 -26.85 -19.64 13.16
C LEU A 126 -27.86 -20.57 12.49
N ALA A 127 -27.58 -20.95 11.24
CA ALA A 127 -28.34 -21.91 10.44
C ALA A 127 -28.21 -23.37 10.93
N GLY A 128 -27.43 -23.62 11.98
CA GLY A 128 -27.29 -24.92 12.64
C GLY A 128 -26.54 -25.96 11.81
N PHE A 129 -25.57 -25.52 10.99
CA PHE A 129 -24.70 -26.45 10.27
C PHE A 129 -23.50 -26.91 11.10
N TRP A 130 -23.12 -26.15 12.13
CA TRP A 130 -21.98 -26.46 12.98
C TRP A 130 -22.23 -27.67 13.90
N PRO A 131 -21.15 -28.32 14.39
CA PRO A 131 -21.26 -29.39 15.38
C PRO A 131 -21.93 -28.92 16.67
N GLN A 132 -22.67 -29.81 17.33
CA GLN A 132 -23.31 -29.48 18.61
C GLN A 132 -22.26 -29.20 19.70
N GLY A 133 -22.59 -28.28 20.62
CA GLY A 133 -21.74 -27.94 21.77
C GLY A 133 -20.74 -26.82 21.51
N TYR A 134 -20.58 -26.38 20.27
CA TYR A 134 -19.73 -25.24 19.92
C TYR A 134 -20.56 -23.98 19.66
N ASP A 135 -20.13 -22.87 20.24
CA ASP A 135 -20.66 -21.54 20.00
C ASP A 135 -19.73 -20.77 19.04
N CYS A 136 -20.24 -19.70 18.44
CA CYS A 136 -19.47 -18.80 17.57
C CYS A 136 -19.78 -17.35 17.96
N LEU A 137 -18.78 -16.52 18.24
CA LEU A 137 -18.95 -15.09 18.55
C LEU A 137 -18.27 -14.26 17.46
N LEU A 138 -19.01 -13.36 16.81
CA LEU A 138 -18.48 -12.43 15.81
C LEU A 138 -18.54 -11.00 16.34
N LEU A 139 -17.40 -10.30 16.35
CA LEU A 139 -17.28 -8.92 16.81
C LEU A 139 -16.46 -8.10 15.81
N LYS A 140 -16.89 -6.87 15.52
CA LYS A 140 -16.03 -5.87 14.87
C LYS A 140 -15.11 -5.25 15.93
N LEU A 141 -13.82 -5.14 15.64
CA LEU A 141 -12.84 -4.59 16.57
C LEU A 141 -13.06 -3.09 16.79
N GLY A 142 -12.95 -2.67 18.05
CA GLY A 142 -13.19 -1.31 18.50
C GLY A 142 -12.92 -1.14 19.99
N LYS A 143 -13.28 0.02 20.52
CA LYS A 143 -12.94 0.43 21.90
C LYS A 143 -13.45 -0.56 22.95
N ASP A 144 -14.69 -1.03 22.80
CA ASP A 144 -15.39 -1.87 23.79
C ASP A 144 -15.20 -3.39 23.58
N THR A 145 -14.40 -3.78 22.58
CA THR A 145 -14.26 -5.20 22.20
C THR A 145 -13.68 -6.05 23.32
N LEU A 146 -12.64 -5.56 24.01
CA LEU A 146 -11.99 -6.33 25.08
C LEU A 146 -12.96 -6.60 26.25
N ASP A 147 -13.76 -5.60 26.64
CA ASP A 147 -14.77 -5.76 27.70
C ASP A 147 -15.82 -6.82 27.33
N THR A 148 -16.21 -6.85 26.06
CA THR A 148 -17.15 -7.85 25.53
C THR A 148 -16.53 -9.25 25.55
N VAL A 149 -15.28 -9.38 25.11
CA VAL A 149 -14.51 -10.63 25.10
C VAL A 149 -14.28 -11.15 26.53
N TRP A 150 -13.95 -10.27 27.49
CA TRP A 150 -13.73 -10.68 28.88
C TRP A 150 -14.99 -11.23 29.54
N ARG A 151 -16.16 -10.61 29.30
CA ARG A 151 -17.44 -10.97 29.94
C ARG A 151 -18.16 -12.14 29.27
N HIS A 152 -17.71 -12.59 28.10
CA HIS A 152 -18.38 -13.65 27.36
C HIS A 152 -18.35 -15.00 28.10
N PRO A 153 -19.49 -15.68 28.28
CA PRO A 153 -19.53 -17.01 28.92
C PRO A 153 -19.03 -18.12 27.97
N ASN A 154 -18.76 -19.32 28.49
CA ASN A 154 -18.45 -20.52 27.68
C ASN A 154 -17.30 -20.36 26.66
N LYS A 155 -16.26 -19.58 26.98
CA LYS A 155 -15.11 -19.31 26.07
C LYS A 155 -14.47 -20.59 25.53
N ALA A 156 -14.29 -21.60 26.39
CA ALA A 156 -13.64 -22.87 26.05
C ALA A 156 -14.30 -23.66 24.90
N ASN A 157 -15.58 -23.41 24.61
CA ASN A 157 -16.31 -24.03 23.49
C ASN A 157 -16.75 -23.00 22.44
N THR A 158 -16.22 -21.77 22.49
CA THR A 158 -16.60 -20.70 21.57
C THR A 158 -15.47 -20.44 20.57
N VAL A 159 -15.80 -20.43 19.27
CA VAL A 159 -14.93 -19.85 18.22
C VAL A 159 -15.14 -18.33 18.20
N LEU A 160 -14.07 -17.58 18.45
CA LEU A 160 -14.08 -16.12 18.44
C LEU A 160 -13.62 -15.61 17.06
N LEU A 161 -14.47 -14.82 16.41
CA LEU A 161 -14.20 -14.15 15.14
C LEU A 161 -14.09 -12.64 15.41
N LEU A 162 -12.92 -12.06 15.20
CA LEU A 162 -12.64 -10.64 15.38
C LEU A 162 -12.37 -10.01 14.01
N ASP A 163 -13.22 -9.09 13.60
CA ASP A 163 -13.12 -8.46 12.29
C ASP A 163 -12.44 -7.08 12.34
N ALA A 164 -11.65 -6.80 11.30
CA ALA A 164 -11.09 -5.50 10.94
C ALA A 164 -10.12 -4.90 11.97
N LEU A 165 -9.04 -5.62 12.30
CA LEU A 165 -7.98 -5.11 13.19
C LEU A 165 -7.32 -3.84 12.63
N ASP A 166 -7.16 -3.76 11.31
CA ASP A 166 -6.63 -2.58 10.62
C ASP A 166 -7.56 -1.35 10.70
N GLU A 167 -8.86 -1.55 11.00
CA GLU A 167 -9.82 -0.48 11.25
C GLU A 167 -10.01 -0.18 12.75
N ASP A 168 -9.34 -0.91 13.66
CA ASP A 168 -9.46 -0.67 15.10
C ASP A 168 -8.82 0.69 15.43
N PRO A 169 -9.60 1.68 15.93
CA PRO A 169 -9.06 3.00 16.26
C PRO A 169 -7.97 2.95 17.35
N LEU A 170 -7.91 1.87 18.14
CA LEU A 170 -6.88 1.67 19.15
C LEU A 170 -5.63 0.95 18.62
N ALA A 171 -5.65 0.48 17.36
CA ALA A 171 -4.51 -0.17 16.70
C ALA A 171 -3.69 0.78 15.82
N LEU A 172 -4.19 1.99 15.51
CA LEU A 172 -3.48 3.01 14.73
C LEU A 172 -2.10 3.31 15.36
N ASP A 173 -1.04 3.07 14.59
CA ASP A 173 0.38 3.21 14.97
C ASP A 173 0.85 2.38 16.18
N LYS A 174 0.01 1.49 16.71
CA LYS A 174 0.29 0.64 17.89
C LYS A 174 -0.33 -0.75 17.79
N ILE A 175 -0.36 -1.31 16.58
CA ILE A 175 -1.05 -2.58 16.31
C ILE A 175 -0.49 -3.72 17.16
N LYS A 176 0.83 -3.77 17.40
CA LYS A 176 1.46 -4.78 18.26
C LYS A 176 0.91 -4.72 19.69
N ASP A 177 0.97 -3.55 20.33
CA ASP A 177 0.47 -3.35 21.71
C ASP A 177 -1.03 -3.69 21.83
N ARG A 178 -1.82 -3.28 20.84
CA ARG A 178 -3.25 -3.57 20.80
C ARG A 178 -3.49 -5.06 20.65
N LEU A 179 -2.70 -5.73 19.82
CA LEU A 179 -2.82 -7.14 19.54
C LEU A 179 -2.43 -8.00 20.73
N SER A 180 -1.36 -7.66 21.45
CA SER A 180 -0.98 -8.34 22.70
C SER A 180 -2.15 -8.41 23.69
N LYS A 181 -2.87 -7.30 23.88
CA LYS A 181 -4.06 -7.24 24.76
C LYS A 181 -5.23 -8.07 24.25
N ILE A 182 -5.44 -8.11 22.93
CA ILE A 182 -6.48 -8.93 22.31
C ILE A 182 -6.17 -10.42 22.52
N LEU A 183 -4.91 -10.83 22.28
CA LEU A 183 -4.49 -12.22 22.38
C LEU A 183 -4.50 -12.74 23.83
N GLU A 184 -4.20 -11.87 24.78
CA GLU A 184 -4.35 -12.12 26.22
C GLU A 184 -5.83 -12.32 26.59
N ALA A 185 -6.70 -11.36 26.24
CA ALA A 185 -8.14 -11.45 26.56
C ALA A 185 -8.85 -12.64 25.91
N ALA A 186 -8.40 -13.04 24.71
CA ALA A 186 -8.94 -14.15 23.95
C ALA A 186 -8.34 -15.52 24.33
N GLY A 187 -7.47 -15.59 25.35
CA GLY A 187 -6.71 -16.79 25.69
C GLY A 187 -7.53 -18.04 25.99
N ASP A 188 -8.70 -17.89 26.59
CA ASP A 188 -9.56 -19.00 27.02
C ASP A 188 -10.52 -19.51 25.94
N TYR A 189 -10.47 -18.95 24.73
CA TYR A 189 -11.37 -19.35 23.65
C TYR A 189 -10.94 -20.65 22.98
N TYR A 190 -11.90 -21.41 22.45
CA TYR A 190 -11.64 -22.66 21.72
C TYR A 190 -10.68 -22.42 20.55
N ARG A 191 -11.04 -21.44 19.70
CA ARG A 191 -10.24 -20.95 18.56
C ARG A 191 -10.52 -19.46 18.36
N VAL A 192 -9.54 -18.74 17.84
CA VAL A 192 -9.63 -17.31 17.54
C VAL A 192 -9.21 -17.07 16.09
N ILE A 193 -10.05 -16.37 15.33
CA ILE A 193 -9.75 -15.92 13.98
C ILE A 193 -9.83 -14.40 13.96
N ILE A 194 -8.76 -13.74 13.51
CA ILE A 194 -8.66 -12.28 13.46
C ILE A 194 -8.46 -11.87 12.00
N SER A 195 -9.31 -11.00 11.47
CA SER A 195 -9.08 -10.42 10.13
C SER A 195 -8.28 -9.12 10.21
N CYS A 196 -7.35 -8.94 9.28
CA CYS A 196 -6.54 -7.73 9.18
C CYS A 196 -6.08 -7.50 7.73
N GLN A 197 -5.74 -6.27 7.36
CA GLN A 197 -4.93 -6.03 6.16
C GLN A 197 -3.52 -6.63 6.31
N THR A 198 -2.93 -7.06 5.19
CA THR A 198 -1.63 -7.73 5.16
C THR A 198 -0.51 -6.84 5.70
N GLN A 199 -0.35 -5.65 5.12
CA GLN A 199 0.78 -4.76 5.41
C GLN A 199 0.80 -4.22 6.86
N PRO A 200 -0.32 -3.75 7.45
CA PRO A 200 -0.31 -3.26 8.83
C PRO A 200 0.17 -4.29 9.86
N LEU A 201 -0.19 -5.57 9.68
CA LEU A 201 0.24 -6.62 10.59
C LEU A 201 1.72 -7.02 10.38
N LEU A 202 2.11 -7.29 9.13
CA LEU A 202 3.46 -7.77 8.82
C LEU A 202 4.56 -6.72 9.05
N SER A 203 4.23 -5.44 8.90
CA SER A 203 5.18 -4.34 9.20
C SER A 203 5.46 -4.18 10.70
N SER A 204 4.59 -4.71 11.57
CA SER A 204 4.62 -4.42 13.00
C SER A 204 5.08 -5.58 13.88
N VAL A 205 5.27 -6.76 13.29
CA VAL A 205 5.56 -8.00 14.02
C VAL A 205 6.62 -8.82 13.27
N THR A 206 7.58 -9.39 14.01
CA THR A 206 8.68 -10.17 13.44
C THR A 206 8.17 -11.49 12.84
N HIS A 207 8.27 -11.60 11.53
CA HIS A 207 7.94 -12.81 10.76
C HIS A 207 9.22 -13.64 10.55
N SER A 208 9.14 -14.95 10.79
CA SER A 208 10.30 -15.85 10.65
C SER A 208 10.34 -16.46 9.26
N SER A 209 11.46 -16.31 8.56
CA SER A 209 11.68 -16.90 7.23
C SER A 209 11.53 -18.42 7.20
N ASN A 210 11.69 -19.10 8.34
CA ASN A 210 11.63 -20.55 8.42
C ASN A 210 10.19 -21.11 8.53
N HIS A 211 9.20 -20.27 8.87
CA HIS A 211 7.80 -20.66 9.02
C HIS A 211 6.87 -19.58 8.43
N PRO A 212 6.73 -19.51 7.10
CA PRO A 212 5.99 -18.44 6.44
C PRO A 212 4.50 -18.40 6.77
N ASP A 213 3.96 -19.55 7.20
CA ASP A 213 2.59 -19.77 7.64
C ASP A 213 2.31 -19.26 9.07
N ARG A 214 3.29 -18.66 9.75
CA ARG A 214 3.19 -18.31 11.18
C ARG A 214 3.80 -16.97 11.52
N ILE A 215 3.27 -16.40 12.58
CA ILE A 215 3.83 -15.24 13.23
C ILE A 215 3.87 -15.42 14.74
N ARG A 216 4.91 -14.86 15.37
CA ARG A 216 5.03 -14.85 16.83
C ARG A 216 4.79 -13.45 17.34
N ILE A 217 3.81 -13.31 18.21
CA ILE A 217 3.45 -12.06 18.89
C ILE A 217 3.63 -12.32 20.37
N ASP A 218 4.71 -11.81 20.95
CA ASP A 218 5.14 -12.09 22.32
C ASP A 218 5.26 -13.62 22.54
N ASP A 219 4.42 -14.18 23.41
CA ASP A 219 4.38 -15.62 23.71
C ASP A 219 3.38 -16.40 22.86
N TYR A 220 2.67 -15.73 21.94
CA TYR A 220 1.64 -16.34 21.12
C TYR A 220 2.13 -16.66 19.71
N THR A 221 2.04 -17.94 19.33
CA THR A 221 2.17 -18.38 17.94
C THR A 221 0.81 -18.35 17.27
N CYS A 222 0.72 -17.65 16.14
CA CYS A 222 -0.51 -17.50 15.37
C CYS A 222 -0.29 -17.93 13.91
N PHE A 223 -1.27 -18.64 13.34
CA PHE A 223 -1.26 -19.01 11.93
C PHE A 223 -1.59 -17.82 11.03
N LEU A 224 -1.03 -17.80 9.83
CA LEU A 224 -1.33 -16.84 8.79
C LEU A 224 -1.95 -17.54 7.59
N ILE A 225 -3.06 -16.99 7.11
CA ILE A 225 -3.56 -17.29 5.78
C ILE A 225 -3.80 -15.99 5.01
N PHE A 226 -3.46 -16.01 3.73
CA PHE A 226 -3.60 -14.88 2.82
C PHE A 226 -4.72 -15.19 1.83
N LEU A 227 -5.78 -14.38 1.80
CA LEU A 227 -6.81 -14.51 0.77
C LEU A 227 -6.22 -14.07 -0.57
N LEU A 228 -6.50 -14.87 -1.59
CA LEU A 228 -6.11 -14.58 -2.95
C LEU A 228 -7.24 -13.81 -3.67
N PRO A 229 -6.89 -12.92 -4.62
CA PRO A 229 -7.88 -12.36 -5.53
C PRO A 229 -8.66 -13.46 -6.23
N PHE A 230 -9.92 -13.18 -6.56
CA PHE A 230 -10.73 -14.12 -7.34
C PHE A 230 -10.08 -14.33 -8.71
N ASP A 231 -9.99 -15.59 -9.13
CA ASP A 231 -9.66 -15.90 -10.51
C ASP A 231 -10.88 -15.73 -11.43
N ARG A 232 -10.68 -16.01 -12.71
CA ARG A 232 -11.75 -15.94 -13.72
C ARG A 232 -12.96 -16.81 -13.38
N GLU A 233 -12.74 -18.01 -12.84
CA GLU A 233 -13.81 -18.96 -12.52
C GLU A 233 -14.63 -18.47 -11.32
N GLN A 234 -13.97 -17.94 -10.28
CA GLN A 234 -14.65 -17.38 -9.12
C GLN A 234 -15.45 -16.11 -9.46
N VAL A 235 -14.90 -15.24 -10.31
CA VAL A 235 -15.65 -14.06 -10.82
C VAL A 235 -16.86 -14.50 -11.63
N ALA A 236 -16.69 -15.48 -12.53
CA ALA A 236 -17.76 -16.07 -13.33
C ALA A 236 -18.88 -16.67 -12.46
N ASP A 237 -18.52 -17.43 -11.42
CA ASP A 237 -19.44 -18.02 -10.47
C ASP A 237 -20.23 -16.95 -9.71
N TYR A 238 -19.53 -15.90 -9.25
CA TYR A 238 -20.17 -14.79 -8.56
C TYR A 238 -21.20 -14.10 -9.46
N LEU A 239 -20.80 -13.74 -10.70
CA LEU A 239 -21.68 -13.08 -11.66
C LEU A 239 -22.87 -13.97 -12.04
N THR A 240 -22.69 -15.28 -12.13
CA THR A 240 -23.78 -16.22 -12.41
C THR A 240 -24.77 -16.31 -11.26
N LYS A 241 -24.30 -16.25 -10.00
CA LYS A 241 -25.17 -16.19 -8.81
C LYS A 241 -25.87 -14.85 -8.68
N ARG A 242 -25.20 -13.74 -9.02
CA ARG A 242 -25.75 -12.37 -8.96
C ARG A 242 -26.80 -12.14 -10.07
N PHE A 243 -26.50 -12.59 -11.29
CA PHE A 243 -27.34 -12.44 -12.49
C PHE A 243 -27.79 -13.80 -13.04
N PRO A 244 -28.75 -14.48 -12.38
CA PRO A 244 -29.31 -15.73 -12.89
C PRO A 244 -30.02 -15.50 -14.23
N ARG A 245 -30.09 -16.54 -15.10
CA ARG A 245 -30.80 -16.45 -16.39
C ARG A 245 -32.26 -16.03 -16.17
N HIS A 246 -32.68 -14.98 -16.86
CA HIS A 246 -34.10 -14.67 -16.98
C HIS A 246 -34.73 -15.58 -18.05
N PRO A 247 -36.01 -15.97 -17.93
CA PRO A 247 -36.69 -16.73 -18.98
C PRO A 247 -36.62 -16.05 -20.36
N CYS A 248 -36.62 -14.71 -20.41
CA CYS A 248 -36.49 -13.96 -21.66
C CYS A 248 -35.15 -14.21 -22.38
N ASP A 249 -34.06 -14.42 -21.64
CA ASP A 249 -32.73 -14.74 -22.21
C ASP A 249 -32.70 -16.12 -22.88
N ILE A 250 -33.64 -17.00 -22.52
CA ILE A 250 -33.75 -18.37 -23.03
C ILE A 250 -34.59 -18.42 -24.32
N PHE A 251 -35.56 -17.50 -24.47
CA PHE A 251 -36.57 -17.56 -25.53
C PHE A 251 -36.46 -16.45 -26.59
N LEU A 252 -35.80 -15.32 -26.30
CA LEU A 252 -35.82 -14.12 -27.16
C LEU A 252 -34.44 -13.61 -27.58
N ASP A 253 -33.36 -14.34 -27.28
CA ASP A 253 -31.97 -14.03 -27.67
C ASP A 253 -31.62 -12.53 -27.48
N CYS A 254 -31.80 -12.05 -26.25
CA CYS A 254 -31.59 -10.66 -25.88
C CYS A 254 -30.08 -10.39 -25.69
N SER A 255 -29.42 -9.94 -26.76
CA SER A 255 -27.98 -9.63 -26.83
C SER A 255 -27.52 -8.41 -25.99
N ASP A 256 -28.27 -8.04 -24.95
CA ASP A 256 -28.00 -6.87 -24.09
C ASP A 256 -28.45 -7.14 -22.63
N SER A 257 -28.30 -8.37 -22.16
CA SER A 257 -28.63 -8.72 -20.77
C SER A 257 -27.57 -8.16 -19.81
N LEU A 258 -27.97 -7.75 -18.60
CA LEU A 258 -27.02 -7.33 -17.52
C LEU A 258 -25.95 -8.40 -17.26
N ARG A 259 -26.31 -9.66 -17.45
CA ARG A 259 -25.39 -10.79 -17.36
C ARG A 259 -24.28 -10.69 -18.41
N GLU A 260 -24.61 -10.55 -19.69
CA GLU A 260 -23.60 -10.46 -20.77
C GLU A 260 -22.67 -9.28 -20.55
N ARG A 261 -23.20 -8.12 -20.14
CA ARG A 261 -22.42 -6.93 -19.84
C ARG A 261 -21.48 -7.13 -18.66
N GLY A 262 -21.94 -7.80 -17.60
CA GLY A 262 -21.09 -8.19 -16.47
C GLY A 262 -19.96 -9.13 -16.88
N TRP A 263 -20.25 -10.10 -17.75
CA TRP A 263 -19.27 -11.02 -18.30
C TRP A 263 -18.26 -10.33 -19.23
N GLU A 264 -18.69 -9.42 -20.09
CA GLU A 264 -17.81 -8.63 -20.92
C GLU A 264 -16.86 -7.76 -20.10
N LEU A 265 -17.38 -7.12 -19.04
CA LEU A 265 -16.59 -6.31 -18.12
C LEU A 265 -15.50 -7.16 -17.45
N ALA A 266 -15.87 -8.35 -16.94
CA ALA A 266 -14.94 -9.29 -16.34
C ALA A 266 -13.89 -9.83 -17.34
N ASN A 267 -14.27 -10.08 -18.59
CA ASN A 267 -13.36 -10.58 -19.63
C ASN A 267 -12.35 -9.52 -20.10
N LYS A 268 -12.73 -8.24 -20.08
CA LYS A 268 -11.87 -7.10 -20.44
C LYS A 268 -10.91 -6.68 -19.32
N MET A 269 -11.02 -7.30 -18.14
CA MET A 269 -10.22 -6.96 -16.97
C MET A 269 -9.26 -8.07 -16.57
N ASP A 270 -8.20 -7.66 -15.87
CA ASP A 270 -7.45 -8.57 -15.02
C ASP A 270 -8.31 -8.93 -13.79
N PRO A 271 -8.58 -10.23 -13.51
CA PRO A 271 -9.34 -10.67 -12.35
C PRO A 271 -8.82 -10.13 -11.01
N SER A 272 -7.51 -9.85 -10.92
CA SER A 272 -6.91 -9.22 -9.73
C SER A 272 -7.42 -7.80 -9.46
N THR A 273 -7.97 -7.13 -10.47
CA THR A 273 -8.50 -5.75 -10.39
C THR A 273 -9.98 -5.71 -9.97
N LEU A 274 -10.76 -6.77 -10.25
CA LEU A 274 -12.15 -6.92 -9.84
C LEU A 274 -12.24 -7.40 -8.39
N SER A 275 -11.90 -6.50 -7.46
CA SER A 275 -12.07 -6.77 -6.03
C SER A 275 -13.54 -7.15 -5.70
N PRO A 276 -13.76 -8.02 -4.70
CA PRO A 276 -15.10 -8.29 -4.17
C PRO A 276 -15.93 -7.05 -3.82
N LEU A 277 -15.31 -5.91 -3.49
CA LEU A 277 -15.99 -4.62 -3.33
C LEU A 277 -16.65 -4.14 -4.64
N LEU A 278 -15.91 -4.12 -5.74
CA LEU A 278 -16.47 -3.73 -7.05
C LEU A 278 -17.53 -4.72 -7.52
N LEU A 279 -17.33 -6.01 -7.23
CA LEU A 279 -18.32 -7.05 -7.48
C LEU A 279 -19.61 -6.86 -6.66
N ALA A 280 -19.52 -6.36 -5.43
CA ALA A 280 -20.69 -6.06 -4.60
C ALA A 280 -21.56 -4.95 -5.19
N HIS A 281 -20.96 -4.00 -5.91
CA HIS A 281 -21.66 -2.89 -6.57
C HIS A 281 -21.76 -3.04 -8.09
N ILE A 282 -21.63 -4.25 -8.60
CA ILE A 282 -21.57 -4.51 -10.04
C ILE A 282 -22.84 -4.07 -10.77
N ASP A 283 -24.02 -4.17 -10.14
CA ASP A 283 -25.29 -3.70 -10.71
C ASP A 283 -25.24 -2.20 -11.04
N ASP A 284 -24.77 -1.41 -10.08
CA ASP A 284 -24.66 0.05 -10.17
C ASP A 284 -23.63 0.47 -11.23
N ILE A 285 -22.51 -0.26 -11.29
CA ILE A 285 -21.44 -0.01 -12.28
C ILE A 285 -21.96 -0.33 -13.69
N LEU A 286 -22.59 -1.49 -13.88
CA LEU A 286 -23.13 -1.86 -15.18
C LEU A 286 -24.23 -0.91 -15.64
N ALA A 287 -25.06 -0.37 -14.75
CA ALA A 287 -26.09 0.59 -15.13
C ALA A 287 -25.56 1.85 -15.84
N THR A 288 -24.29 2.24 -15.62
CA THR A 288 -23.69 3.44 -16.22
C THR A 288 -23.29 3.30 -17.69
N GLY A 289 -23.15 2.08 -18.21
CA GLY A 289 -22.64 1.86 -19.56
C GLY A 289 -21.13 2.08 -19.72
N VAL A 290 -20.36 2.06 -18.63
CA VAL A 290 -18.89 2.12 -18.67
C VAL A 290 -18.33 1.06 -19.61
N ARG A 291 -17.46 1.52 -20.52
CA ARG A 291 -16.77 0.69 -21.51
C ARG A 291 -15.29 0.49 -21.18
N GLU A 292 -14.73 1.42 -20.42
CA GLU A 292 -13.35 1.43 -19.93
C GLU A 292 -13.23 0.44 -18.77
N SER A 293 -12.21 -0.41 -18.81
CA SER A 293 -12.03 -1.50 -17.84
C SER A 293 -10.96 -1.22 -16.76
N ASP A 294 -10.45 0.01 -16.68
CA ASP A 294 -9.48 0.39 -15.65
C ASP A 294 -10.15 0.65 -14.29
N ILE A 295 -9.37 0.48 -13.22
CA ILE A 295 -9.85 0.57 -11.84
C ILE A 295 -10.46 1.95 -11.51
N TYR A 296 -9.89 3.05 -12.02
CA TYR A 296 -10.40 4.39 -11.76
C TYR A 296 -11.77 4.61 -12.42
N SER A 297 -11.93 4.18 -13.66
CA SER A 297 -13.21 4.29 -14.37
C SER A 297 -14.34 3.54 -13.67
N LEU A 298 -14.06 2.41 -13.02
CA LEU A 298 -15.05 1.65 -12.25
C LEU A 298 -15.43 2.35 -10.94
N TYR A 299 -14.45 2.85 -10.20
CA TYR A 299 -14.73 3.61 -8.99
C TYR A 299 -15.45 4.93 -9.30
N ARG A 300 -15.12 5.58 -10.42
CA ARG A 300 -15.85 6.75 -10.93
C ARG A 300 -17.30 6.39 -11.23
N ALA A 301 -17.54 5.27 -11.92
CA ALA A 301 -18.88 4.80 -12.21
C ALA A 301 -19.69 4.52 -10.94
N LEU A 302 -19.10 3.78 -10.00
CA LEU A 302 -19.68 3.50 -8.69
C LEU A 302 -20.07 4.79 -7.96
N PHE A 303 -19.14 5.73 -7.87
CA PHE A 303 -19.34 6.99 -7.17
C PHE A 303 -20.41 7.86 -7.84
N GLU A 304 -20.39 8.02 -9.16
CA GLU A 304 -21.37 8.83 -9.88
C GLU A 304 -22.78 8.23 -9.82
N THR A 305 -22.93 6.90 -9.90
CA THR A 305 -24.23 6.24 -9.70
C THR A 305 -24.75 6.47 -8.29
N TRP A 306 -23.90 6.31 -7.28
CA TRP A 306 -24.27 6.56 -5.90
C TRP A 306 -24.65 8.04 -5.67
N LEU A 307 -23.85 8.98 -6.17
CA LEU A 307 -24.08 10.42 -6.04
C LEU A 307 -25.43 10.83 -6.63
N ALA A 308 -25.78 10.29 -7.80
CA ALA A 308 -27.07 10.54 -8.46
C ALA A 308 -28.26 10.02 -7.62
N ARG A 309 -28.13 8.85 -6.98
CA ARG A 309 -29.17 8.33 -6.06
C ARG A 309 -29.36 9.25 -4.86
N GLU A 310 -28.27 9.67 -4.23
CA GLU A 310 -28.32 10.55 -3.04
C GLU A 310 -28.91 11.93 -3.38
N GLU A 311 -28.57 12.49 -4.53
CA GLU A 311 -29.16 13.74 -5.01
C GLU A 311 -30.69 13.63 -5.14
N ILE A 312 -31.20 12.57 -5.76
CA ILE A 312 -32.65 12.33 -5.94
C ILE A 312 -33.35 12.24 -4.58
N LYS A 313 -32.74 11.56 -3.60
CA LYS A 313 -33.28 11.45 -2.24
C LYS A 313 -33.34 12.82 -1.56
N LEU A 314 -32.24 13.57 -1.55
CA LEU A 314 -32.15 14.89 -0.93
C LEU A 314 -33.13 15.90 -1.55
N ARG A 315 -33.31 15.87 -2.88
CA ARG A 315 -34.31 16.68 -3.59
C ARG A 315 -35.74 16.41 -3.11
N LYS A 316 -36.10 15.15 -2.85
CA LYS A 316 -37.43 14.79 -2.33
C LYS A 316 -37.66 15.30 -0.90
N ILE A 317 -36.62 15.33 -0.07
CA ILE A 317 -36.70 15.77 1.34
C ILE A 317 -36.78 17.30 1.43
N ARG A 318 -35.88 18.05 0.78
CA ARG A 318 -35.84 19.52 0.88
C ARG A 318 -37.01 20.24 0.20
N ARG A 319 -37.62 19.65 -0.84
CA ARG A 319 -38.91 20.15 -1.39
C ARG A 319 -40.01 20.24 -0.33
N LYS A 320 -39.95 19.45 0.75
CA LYS A 320 -40.92 19.49 1.87
C LYS A 320 -40.53 20.45 3.01
N LYS A 321 -39.27 20.93 3.05
CA LYS A 321 -38.71 21.79 4.10
C LYS A 321 -37.88 22.94 3.47
N LEU A 322 -38.58 23.87 2.82
CA LEU A 322 -38.18 25.25 2.47
C LEU A 322 -36.67 25.54 2.18
N GLY A 323 -36.14 25.04 1.06
CA GLY A 323 -34.82 25.46 0.56
C GLY A 323 -34.46 24.85 -0.80
N ASN A 324 -33.42 25.38 -1.46
CA ASN A 324 -32.87 24.78 -2.67
C ASN A 324 -32.06 23.50 -2.33
N PRO A 325 -32.33 22.36 -2.98
CA PRO A 325 -31.54 21.15 -2.80
C PRO A 325 -30.12 21.33 -3.39
N PRO A 326 -29.08 20.73 -2.79
CA PRO A 326 -27.74 20.82 -3.34
C PRO A 326 -27.71 20.20 -4.75
N ASN A 327 -26.95 20.83 -5.65
CA ASN A 327 -26.76 20.29 -6.99
C ASN A 327 -25.67 19.19 -6.99
N PRO A 328 -25.52 18.39 -8.06
CA PRO A 328 -24.57 17.27 -8.08
C PRO A 328 -23.12 17.72 -7.83
N GLN A 329 -22.75 18.90 -8.35
CA GLN A 329 -21.41 19.46 -8.21
C GLN A 329 -21.11 19.83 -6.76
N GLU A 330 -22.09 20.36 -6.03
CA GLU A 330 -21.97 20.71 -4.61
C GLU A 330 -21.78 19.45 -3.76
N LEU A 331 -22.57 18.40 -4.00
CA LEU A 331 -22.42 17.12 -3.30
C LEU A 331 -21.07 16.46 -3.61
N ARG A 332 -20.64 16.46 -4.87
CA ARG A 332 -19.32 15.95 -5.27
C ARG A 332 -18.19 16.67 -4.52
N THR A 333 -18.22 18.00 -4.51
CA THR A 333 -17.23 18.84 -3.82
C THR A 333 -17.20 18.55 -2.32
N LEU A 334 -18.37 18.38 -1.70
CA LEU A 334 -18.49 18.03 -0.28
C LEU A 334 -17.79 16.70 0.04
N PHE A 335 -18.08 15.63 -0.70
CA PHE A 335 -17.49 14.31 -0.44
C PHE A 335 -15.99 14.26 -0.71
N ILE A 336 -15.52 14.91 -1.78
CA ILE A 336 -14.09 15.07 -2.07
C ILE A 336 -13.40 15.80 -0.92
N THR A 337 -14.00 16.88 -0.41
CA THR A 337 -13.41 17.65 0.71
C THR A 337 -13.34 16.81 1.98
N ILE A 338 -14.39 16.05 2.30
CA ILE A 338 -14.40 15.13 3.45
C ILE A 338 -13.27 14.10 3.29
N ALA A 339 -13.15 13.48 2.12
CA ALA A 339 -12.12 12.48 1.84
C ALA A 339 -10.70 13.06 1.98
N VAL A 340 -10.46 14.25 1.41
CA VAL A 340 -9.17 14.95 1.53
C VAL A 340 -8.87 15.31 2.98
N PHE A 341 -9.83 15.83 3.72
CA PHE A 341 -9.66 16.20 5.12
C PHE A 341 -9.31 15.00 6.01
N LEU A 342 -10.01 13.87 5.81
CA LEU A 342 -9.71 12.62 6.50
C LEU A 342 -8.31 12.09 6.13
N GLN A 343 -7.96 12.12 4.84
CA GLN A 343 -6.68 11.66 4.34
C GLN A 343 -5.50 12.49 4.85
N GLN A 344 -5.65 13.82 4.95
CA GLN A 344 -4.64 14.72 5.51
C GLN A 344 -4.33 14.43 6.99
N ARG A 345 -5.31 13.88 7.72
CA ARG A 345 -5.20 13.60 9.17
C ARG A 345 -4.89 12.14 9.47
N GLY A 346 -4.85 11.28 8.45
CA GLY A 346 -4.77 9.83 8.64
C GLY A 346 -5.98 9.26 9.39
N GLU A 347 -7.11 9.96 9.33
CA GLU A 347 -8.35 9.54 9.98
C GLU A 347 -9.23 8.76 8.97
N ASN A 348 -10.02 7.82 9.47
CA ASN A 348 -10.97 7.02 8.69
C ASN A 348 -12.44 7.34 9.04
N SER A 349 -12.67 8.22 10.01
CA SER A 349 -14.00 8.67 10.42
C SER A 349 -13.99 10.13 10.83
N LEU A 350 -15.04 10.86 10.43
CA LEU A 350 -15.27 12.25 10.73
C LEU A 350 -16.13 12.39 11.99
N SER A 351 -15.46 12.63 13.12
CA SER A 351 -16.15 12.88 14.38
C SER A 351 -16.98 14.15 14.35
N ARG A 352 -17.95 14.29 15.26
CA ARG A 352 -18.73 15.54 15.39
C ARG A 352 -17.85 16.78 15.58
N ALA A 353 -16.76 16.66 16.34
CA ALA A 353 -15.80 17.75 16.54
C ALA A 353 -15.01 18.07 15.26
N ALA A 354 -14.58 17.04 14.53
CA ALA A 354 -13.88 17.18 13.26
C ALA A 354 -14.80 17.77 12.17
N LEU A 355 -16.07 17.40 12.17
CA LEU A 355 -17.10 17.98 11.30
C LEU A 355 -17.25 19.49 11.53
N TYR A 356 -17.30 19.95 12.78
CA TYR A 356 -17.33 21.38 13.10
C TYR A 356 -16.06 22.11 12.64
N GLN A 357 -14.89 21.47 12.71
CA GLN A 357 -13.64 22.06 12.20
C GLN A 357 -13.65 22.17 10.68
N LEU A 358 -14.09 21.12 10.00
CA LEU A 358 -14.25 21.09 8.55
C LEU A 358 -15.22 22.17 8.08
N GLU A 359 -16.39 22.26 8.72
CA GLU A 359 -17.40 23.29 8.46
C GLU A 359 -16.79 24.69 8.63
N ARG A 360 -16.10 24.97 9.73
CA ARG A 360 -15.45 26.28 9.95
C ARG A 360 -14.37 26.61 8.93
N LYS A 361 -13.60 25.61 8.47
CA LYS A 361 -12.48 25.81 7.55
C LYS A 361 -12.96 26.05 6.11
N PHE A 362 -14.08 25.44 5.72
CA PHE A 362 -14.56 25.44 4.34
C PHE A 362 -15.99 26.00 4.17
N SER A 363 -16.57 26.65 5.18
CA SER A 363 -17.94 27.19 5.16
C SER A 363 -18.21 28.17 4.02
N SER A 364 -17.18 28.86 3.52
CA SER A 364 -17.29 29.78 2.38
C SER A 364 -17.17 29.11 1.01
N GLN A 365 -16.64 27.88 0.95
CA GLN A 365 -16.34 27.15 -0.28
C GLN A 365 -17.33 26.00 -0.55
N ILE A 366 -17.98 25.48 0.49
CA ILE A 366 -18.88 24.32 0.40
C ILE A 366 -20.28 24.73 0.89
N PRO A 367 -21.23 24.97 -0.02
CA PRO A 367 -22.60 25.20 0.38
C PRO A 367 -23.23 23.91 0.93
N ASN A 368 -24.15 24.04 1.89
CA ASN A 368 -25.08 22.98 2.32
C ASN A 368 -24.51 21.81 3.17
N PHE A 369 -23.55 22.05 4.08
CA PHE A 369 -23.08 21.06 5.06
C PHE A 369 -24.21 20.35 5.83
N ASP A 370 -25.32 21.05 6.11
CA ASP A 370 -26.53 20.48 6.75
C ASP A 370 -27.10 19.26 5.99
N SER A 371 -26.80 19.11 4.70
CA SER A 371 -27.24 17.96 3.90
C SER A 371 -26.67 16.63 4.40
N LEU A 372 -25.51 16.64 5.08
CA LEU A 372 -24.93 15.45 5.71
C LEU A 372 -25.88 14.81 6.73
N ALA A 373 -26.66 15.61 7.45
CA ALA A 373 -27.65 15.09 8.40
C ALA A 373 -28.79 14.31 7.73
N HIS A 374 -28.91 14.40 6.41
CA HIS A 374 -29.97 13.79 5.62
C HIS A 374 -29.47 12.81 4.55
N ILE A 375 -28.15 12.60 4.46
CA ILE A 375 -27.55 11.56 3.62
C ILE A 375 -27.90 10.19 4.20
N ASP A 376 -28.24 9.26 3.31
CA ASP A 376 -28.59 7.90 3.70
C ASP A 376 -27.35 7.17 4.22
N THR A 377 -27.49 6.45 5.33
CA THR A 377 -26.41 5.67 5.97
C THR A 377 -26.80 4.18 5.99
N GLY A 378 -27.50 3.71 4.97
CA GLY A 378 -27.90 2.31 4.78
C GLY A 378 -26.96 1.49 3.89
N GLU A 379 -27.35 0.25 3.59
CA GLU A 379 -26.55 -0.79 2.91
C GLU A 379 -25.98 -0.41 1.53
N GLU A 380 -26.58 0.56 0.84
CA GLU A 380 -26.12 1.04 -0.48
C GLU A 380 -25.36 2.37 -0.42
N SER A 381 -25.11 2.89 0.77
CA SER A 381 -24.38 4.16 0.92
C SER A 381 -22.88 3.95 0.82
N LEU A 382 -22.16 4.88 0.18
CA LEU A 382 -20.70 4.92 0.23
C LEU A 382 -20.20 5.63 1.51
N LEU A 383 -21.10 6.26 2.28
CA LEU A 383 -20.83 6.93 3.55
C LEU A 383 -21.79 6.42 4.64
N ASP A 384 -21.23 5.85 5.70
CA ASP A 384 -21.95 5.24 6.82
C ASP A 384 -21.67 5.99 8.14
N ARG A 385 -22.39 5.64 9.21
CA ARG A 385 -22.10 6.05 10.58
C ARG A 385 -21.65 4.87 11.42
N ASN A 386 -20.59 5.08 12.19
CA ASN A 386 -20.21 4.11 13.21
C ASN A 386 -21.21 4.14 14.40
N THR A 387 -21.01 3.25 15.38
CA THR A 387 -21.83 3.18 16.59
C THR A 387 -21.79 4.45 17.45
N ALA A 388 -20.75 5.28 17.31
CA ALA A 388 -20.64 6.58 17.96
C ALA A 388 -21.37 7.70 17.20
N GLY A 389 -21.90 7.42 16.00
CA GLY A 389 -22.57 8.37 15.13
C GLY A 389 -21.65 9.19 14.22
N ASP A 390 -20.35 8.91 14.21
CA ASP A 390 -19.36 9.58 13.36
C ASP A 390 -19.46 9.05 11.93
N PHE A 391 -19.30 9.94 10.94
CA PHE A 391 -19.34 9.54 9.53
C PHE A 391 -18.06 8.82 9.12
N ARG A 392 -18.15 7.80 8.26
CA ARG A 392 -17.00 7.14 7.64
C ARG A 392 -17.35 6.69 6.24
N PHE A 393 -16.38 6.61 5.34
CA PHE A 393 -16.62 5.86 4.10
C PHE A 393 -16.77 4.38 4.43
N VAL A 394 -17.66 3.69 3.70
CA VAL A 394 -17.88 2.25 3.90
C VAL A 394 -16.60 1.45 3.68
N HIS A 395 -15.71 1.97 2.85
CA HIS A 395 -14.43 1.37 2.59
C HIS A 395 -13.35 2.42 2.30
N TYR A 396 -12.13 2.18 2.78
CA TYR A 396 -11.02 3.14 2.67
C TYR A 396 -10.63 3.43 1.20
N SER A 397 -10.77 2.47 0.30
CA SER A 397 -10.53 2.71 -1.14
C SER A 397 -11.44 3.78 -1.75
N ILE A 398 -12.64 3.99 -1.22
CA ILE A 398 -13.56 5.04 -1.67
C ILE A 398 -12.98 6.41 -1.28
N GLN A 399 -12.46 6.53 -0.06
CA GLN A 399 -11.78 7.74 0.40
C GLN A 399 -10.60 8.07 -0.51
N GLU A 400 -9.73 7.09 -0.79
CA GLU A 400 -8.57 7.31 -1.66
C GLU A 400 -8.95 7.62 -3.11
N PHE A 401 -9.94 6.92 -3.67
CA PHE A 401 -10.47 7.23 -4.98
C PHE A 401 -10.97 8.69 -5.03
N LEU A 402 -11.72 9.15 -4.03
CA LEU A 402 -12.24 10.52 -3.99
C LEU A 402 -11.14 11.58 -3.87
N VAL A 403 -10.06 11.26 -3.16
CA VAL A 403 -8.86 12.10 -3.15
C VAL A 403 -8.25 12.17 -4.55
N ALA A 404 -8.05 11.03 -5.21
CA ALA A 404 -7.53 10.98 -6.58
C ALA A 404 -8.42 11.76 -7.56
N HIS A 405 -9.72 11.53 -7.48
CA HIS A 405 -10.75 12.17 -8.30
C HIS A 405 -10.78 13.68 -8.07
N GLY A 406 -10.65 14.14 -6.83
CA GLY A 406 -10.53 15.55 -6.47
C GLY A 406 -9.31 16.21 -7.07
N ILE A 407 -8.16 15.53 -7.04
CA ILE A 407 -6.91 16.01 -7.65
C ILE A 407 -7.11 16.16 -9.17
N LEU A 408 -7.67 15.14 -9.82
CA LEU A 408 -7.95 15.13 -11.26
C LEU A 408 -8.91 16.23 -11.72
N LEU A 409 -9.92 16.55 -10.90
CA LEU A 409 -10.86 17.63 -11.18
C LEU A 409 -10.32 19.03 -10.83
N GLY A 410 -9.11 19.14 -10.30
CA GLY A 410 -8.55 20.39 -9.79
C GLY A 410 -9.25 20.92 -8.54
N GLN A 411 -10.11 20.12 -7.91
CA GLN A 411 -10.89 20.47 -6.71
C GLN A 411 -10.14 20.18 -5.41
N ALA A 412 -9.13 19.31 -5.47
CA ALA A 412 -8.14 19.13 -4.44
C ALA A 412 -6.80 19.63 -4.99
N HIS A 413 -6.40 20.85 -4.64
CA HIS A 413 -5.05 21.32 -4.94
C HIS A 413 -4.07 20.69 -3.93
N PRO A 414 -2.98 20.04 -4.36
CA PRO A 414 -1.89 19.57 -3.48
C PRO A 414 -1.17 20.69 -2.71
N ILE A 415 -1.63 21.94 -2.81
CA ILE A 415 -0.86 23.16 -2.55
C ILE A 415 -1.33 23.85 -1.25
N GLY A 416 -2.40 23.37 -0.59
CA GLY A 416 -2.88 23.92 0.68
C GLY A 416 -2.34 23.19 1.92
N ASP A 417 -2.49 21.87 1.96
CA ASP A 417 -2.13 21.02 3.10
C ASP A 417 -1.82 19.59 2.60
N ALA A 418 -0.83 18.97 3.24
CA ALA A 418 -0.26 17.65 2.95
C ALA A 418 -1.25 16.49 2.89
N VAL A 419 -1.48 15.90 1.70
CA VAL A 419 -2.27 14.66 1.57
C VAL A 419 -1.35 13.45 1.69
N ARG A 420 -1.71 12.47 2.54
CA ARG A 420 -1.01 11.19 2.65
C ARG A 420 -1.16 10.40 1.35
N VAL A 421 -0.04 10.05 0.70
CA VAL A 421 -0.03 9.20 -0.49
C VAL A 421 0.11 7.74 -0.09
N THR A 422 -0.81 6.91 -0.57
CA THR A 422 -0.87 5.47 -0.35
C THR A 422 -0.76 4.74 -1.69
N GLU A 423 -0.51 3.43 -1.64
CA GLU A 423 -0.37 2.61 -2.85
C GLU A 423 -1.62 2.67 -3.74
N LEU A 424 -2.80 2.56 -3.16
CA LEU A 424 -4.05 2.54 -3.92
C LEU A 424 -4.45 3.94 -4.43
N LEU A 425 -4.19 5.02 -3.68
CA LEU A 425 -4.27 6.39 -4.23
C LEU A 425 -3.38 6.56 -5.47
N SER A 426 -2.17 6.01 -5.43
CA SER A 426 -1.26 6.06 -6.57
C SER A 426 -1.77 5.26 -7.76
N ILE A 427 -2.40 4.10 -7.53
CA ILE A 427 -3.01 3.28 -8.59
C ILE A 427 -4.11 4.08 -9.31
N PHE A 428 -4.95 4.80 -8.56
CA PHE A 428 -5.98 5.66 -9.16
C PHE A 428 -5.39 6.81 -10.00
N LEU A 429 -4.34 7.47 -9.49
CA LEU A 429 -3.67 8.56 -10.20
C LEU A 429 -2.93 8.06 -11.46
N LYS A 430 -2.33 6.86 -11.41
CA LYS A 430 -1.72 6.16 -12.55
C LYS A 430 -2.73 5.88 -13.65
N SER A 431 -3.87 5.26 -13.33
CA SER A 431 -4.93 4.96 -14.31
C SER A 431 -5.52 6.19 -14.98
N ALA A 432 -5.35 7.36 -14.35
CA ALA A 432 -5.78 8.65 -14.87
C ALA A 432 -4.66 9.47 -15.54
N ASN A 433 -3.50 8.87 -15.82
CA ASN A 433 -2.37 9.46 -16.54
C ASN A 433 -1.73 10.72 -15.86
N ILE A 434 -1.82 10.85 -14.54
CA ILE A 434 -1.07 11.86 -13.78
C ILE A 434 0.21 11.23 -13.24
N THR A 435 1.36 11.69 -13.73
CA THR A 435 2.70 11.27 -13.27
C THR A 435 3.39 12.28 -12.34
N ASP A 436 2.93 13.54 -12.32
CA ASP A 436 3.59 14.63 -11.60
C ASP A 436 2.75 15.07 -10.38
N ILE A 437 3.22 14.79 -9.16
CA ILE A 437 2.52 15.15 -7.92
C ILE A 437 3.45 15.96 -7.02
N ALA A 438 2.99 17.11 -6.53
CA ALA A 438 3.68 17.85 -5.48
C ALA A 438 3.45 17.15 -4.12
N LEU A 439 4.52 16.73 -3.46
CA LEU A 439 4.48 16.13 -2.12
C LEU A 439 4.61 17.19 -1.01
N PRO A 440 4.08 16.92 0.20
CA PRO A 440 4.08 17.90 1.28
C PRO A 440 5.40 18.17 1.99
N LYS A 441 5.41 19.28 2.74
CA LYS A 441 6.55 19.78 3.54
C LYS A 441 6.95 18.92 4.74
N ARG A 442 6.10 18.00 5.18
CA ARG A 442 6.36 17.03 6.26
C ARG A 442 5.62 15.75 5.95
N LEU A 443 6.37 14.67 5.89
CA LEU A 443 5.88 13.33 5.61
C LEU A 443 5.99 12.48 6.88
N ASN A 444 4.89 12.41 7.64
CA ASN A 444 4.70 11.32 8.61
C ASN A 444 4.32 10.07 7.82
N LEU A 445 5.32 9.47 7.17
CA LEU A 445 5.17 8.22 6.43
C LEU A 445 5.07 7.06 7.43
N PRO A 446 4.06 6.18 7.33
CA PRO A 446 4.17 4.85 7.90
C PRO A 446 5.37 4.14 7.26
N GLN A 447 6.09 3.31 8.04
CA GLN A 447 7.30 2.57 7.65
C GLN A 447 7.15 1.65 6.42
N SER A 448 5.93 1.48 5.89
CA SER A 448 5.62 0.66 4.73
C SER A 448 5.26 1.55 3.53
N LEU A 449 6.27 2.12 2.88
CA LEU A 449 6.14 2.57 1.51
C LEU A 449 7.23 1.90 0.69
N ALA A 450 6.88 0.85 -0.05
CA ALA A 450 7.69 0.52 -1.20
C ALA A 450 7.71 1.78 -2.09
N PRO A 451 8.88 2.31 -2.44
CA PRO A 451 8.97 3.44 -3.35
C PRO A 451 8.23 3.09 -4.64
N LEU A 452 7.27 3.91 -5.02
CA LEU A 452 6.58 3.79 -6.30
C LEU A 452 7.57 4.27 -7.36
N PRO A 453 8.25 3.36 -8.06
CA PRO A 453 9.51 3.73 -8.66
C PRO A 453 9.30 4.58 -9.94
N GLU A 454 8.05 4.83 -10.33
CA GLU A 454 7.62 5.61 -11.51
C GLU A 454 7.26 7.06 -11.14
N PHE A 455 7.21 7.37 -9.85
CA PHE A 455 6.77 8.65 -9.32
C PHE A 455 7.93 9.36 -8.64
N HIS A 456 8.34 10.47 -9.23
CA HIS A 456 9.21 11.44 -8.58
C HIS A 456 8.47 12.77 -8.45
N PHE A 457 8.89 13.59 -7.50
CA PHE A 457 8.35 14.93 -7.28
C PHE A 457 9.41 15.99 -7.54
N TYR A 458 8.96 17.22 -7.70
CA TYR A 458 9.81 18.39 -7.88
C TYR A 458 9.47 19.43 -6.82
N ASP A 459 10.47 19.92 -6.11
CA ASP A 459 10.31 21.09 -5.25
C ASP A 459 10.41 22.37 -6.10
N ARG A 460 9.63 23.39 -5.76
CA ARG A 460 9.60 24.66 -6.51
C ARG A 460 10.62 25.63 -5.93
N MET A 461 11.42 26.25 -6.80
CA MET A 461 12.40 27.28 -6.44
C MET A 461 11.75 28.68 -6.38
N LYS A 462 12.44 29.67 -5.81
CA LYS A 462 11.88 31.03 -5.58
C LYS A 462 11.48 31.74 -6.87
N ASP A 463 12.20 31.48 -7.95
CA ASP A 463 11.91 32.02 -9.29
C ASP A 463 10.74 31.32 -10.00
N GLY A 464 10.14 30.31 -9.35
CA GLY A 464 9.00 29.55 -9.85
C GLY A 464 9.36 28.33 -10.70
N SER A 465 10.65 28.10 -10.99
CA SER A 465 11.14 26.92 -11.69
C SER A 465 11.18 25.67 -10.77
N GLN A 466 11.46 24.51 -11.35
CA GLN A 466 11.53 23.23 -10.65
C GLN A 466 12.98 22.91 -10.24
N GLY A 467 13.16 22.44 -9.02
CA GLY A 467 14.39 21.79 -8.57
C GLY A 467 14.57 20.40 -9.21
N PRO A 468 15.55 19.61 -8.77
CA PRO A 468 15.76 18.27 -9.30
C PRO A 468 14.60 17.33 -8.98
N ALA A 469 14.42 16.31 -9.82
CA ALA A 469 13.47 15.23 -9.58
C ALA A 469 13.90 14.39 -8.38
N MET A 470 12.98 14.18 -7.45
CA MET A 470 13.22 13.50 -6.18
C MET A 470 12.34 12.27 -6.03
N GLN A 471 12.95 11.16 -5.63
CA GLN A 471 12.29 9.89 -5.37
C GLN A 471 12.19 9.66 -3.86
N PRO A 472 11.00 9.48 -3.28
CA PRO A 472 10.85 9.09 -1.89
C PRO A 472 11.47 7.72 -1.63
N ILE A 473 12.32 7.63 -0.61
CA ILE A 473 13.00 6.42 -0.14
C ILE A 473 12.48 6.12 1.28
N PRO A 474 11.95 4.92 1.54
CA PRO A 474 11.40 4.59 2.85
C PRO A 474 12.47 4.45 3.91
N ALA A 475 12.05 4.56 5.18
CA ALA A 475 12.83 4.00 6.27
C ALA A 475 12.88 2.47 6.14
N GLY A 476 13.96 1.87 6.60
CA GLY A 476 14.09 0.42 6.52
C GLY A 476 15.45 -0.04 6.99
N GLU A 477 15.67 -1.35 6.86
CA GLU A 477 16.92 -1.99 7.25
C GLU A 477 17.50 -2.76 6.08
N PHE A 478 18.82 -2.79 5.99
CA PHE A 478 19.53 -3.57 4.99
C PHE A 478 20.90 -4.02 5.52
N LEU A 479 21.50 -4.93 4.78
CA LEU A 479 22.84 -5.43 5.04
C LEU A 479 23.83 -4.67 4.15
N MET A 480 24.63 -3.79 4.75
CA MET A 480 25.59 -2.92 4.07
C MET A 480 26.94 -3.61 3.91
N GLY A 481 27.58 -3.41 2.76
CA GLY A 481 28.85 -4.03 2.39
C GLY A 481 28.71 -5.34 1.63
N SER A 482 29.83 -5.98 1.36
CA SER A 482 29.88 -7.21 0.53
C SER A 482 29.77 -8.49 1.35
N PRO A 483 29.17 -9.56 0.79
CA PRO A 483 29.31 -10.91 1.33
C PRO A 483 30.78 -11.34 1.38
N GLU A 484 31.11 -12.22 2.33
CA GLU A 484 32.48 -12.72 2.51
C GLU A 484 33.01 -13.38 1.23
N GLY A 485 34.20 -12.94 0.78
CA GLY A 485 34.85 -13.45 -0.43
C GLY A 485 34.40 -12.83 -1.77
N GLU A 486 33.45 -11.90 -1.79
CA GLU A 486 32.93 -11.28 -3.02
C GLU A 486 33.36 -9.84 -3.31
N GLY A 487 33.93 -9.11 -2.34
CA GLY A 487 34.26 -7.69 -2.47
C GLY A 487 35.68 -7.34 -2.03
N ASP A 488 36.01 -6.05 -2.13
CA ASP A 488 37.31 -5.54 -1.69
C ASP A 488 37.39 -5.41 -0.16
N LYS A 489 38.61 -5.34 0.37
CA LYS A 489 38.87 -5.30 1.84
C LYS A 489 38.13 -4.17 2.56
N ASN A 490 37.90 -3.06 1.87
CA ASN A 490 37.20 -1.87 2.37
C ASN A 490 35.68 -2.03 2.43
N GLU A 491 35.12 -3.06 1.80
CA GLU A 491 33.69 -3.37 1.78
C GLU A 491 33.26 -4.28 2.95
N TYR A 492 34.20 -4.61 3.85
CA TYR A 492 34.00 -5.48 5.01
C TYR A 492 34.14 -4.74 6.34
N PRO A 493 33.58 -5.26 7.44
CA PRO A 493 32.61 -6.37 7.49
C PRO A 493 31.24 -5.96 6.97
N GLN A 494 30.48 -6.96 6.51
CA GLN A 494 29.06 -6.77 6.26
C GLN A 494 28.34 -6.50 7.59
N HIS A 495 27.47 -5.50 7.64
CA HIS A 495 26.81 -5.08 8.88
C HIS A 495 25.38 -4.56 8.64
N HIS A 496 24.53 -4.68 9.65
CA HIS A 496 23.16 -4.18 9.59
C HIS A 496 23.12 -2.67 9.77
N VAL A 497 22.40 -2.00 8.87
CA VAL A 497 22.13 -0.57 8.95
C VAL A 497 20.63 -0.34 8.90
N ARG A 498 20.14 0.49 9.83
CA ARG A 498 18.75 0.94 9.91
C ARG A 498 18.65 2.39 9.51
N ILE A 499 18.06 2.65 8.35
CA ILE A 499 17.62 3.99 7.95
C ILE A 499 16.41 4.35 8.81
N THR A 500 16.62 5.22 9.81
CA THR A 500 15.64 5.50 10.86
C THR A 500 14.45 6.34 10.41
N ALA A 501 14.66 7.17 9.38
CA ALA A 501 13.66 8.06 8.83
C ALA A 501 13.67 7.98 7.30
N PRO A 502 12.51 8.05 6.66
CA PRO A 502 12.45 8.17 5.22
C PRO A 502 13.08 9.49 4.77
N PHE A 503 13.58 9.51 3.53
CA PHE A 503 14.16 10.67 2.89
C PHE A 503 13.81 10.65 1.41
N ALA A 504 14.06 11.72 0.67
CA ALA A 504 14.00 11.67 -0.78
C ALA A 504 15.41 11.72 -1.37
N LEU A 505 15.68 10.96 -2.43
CA LEU A 505 16.95 10.95 -3.14
C LEU A 505 16.74 11.36 -4.60
N GLY A 506 17.68 12.07 -5.19
CA GLY A 506 17.63 12.48 -6.59
C GLY A 506 17.41 11.26 -7.49
N THR A 507 16.33 11.31 -8.30
CA THR A 507 15.94 10.26 -9.25
C THR A 507 17.09 9.95 -10.21
N TRP A 508 17.82 10.99 -10.58
CA TRP A 508 19.04 10.96 -11.39
C TRP A 508 20.19 11.65 -10.65
N PRO A 509 21.45 11.43 -11.08
CA PRO A 509 22.53 12.34 -10.75
C PRO A 509 22.22 13.76 -11.25
N ILE A 510 22.71 14.77 -10.55
CA ILE A 510 22.53 16.18 -10.95
C ILE A 510 23.07 16.37 -12.35
N THR A 511 22.26 16.98 -13.20
CA THR A 511 22.58 17.22 -14.60
C THR A 511 23.31 18.55 -14.80
N PHE A 512 24.00 18.69 -15.93
CA PHE A 512 24.55 19.99 -16.32
C PHE A 512 23.48 21.09 -16.38
N GLN A 513 22.26 20.79 -16.83
CA GLN A 513 21.18 21.79 -16.87
C GLN A 513 20.85 22.35 -15.48
N GLU A 514 20.73 21.47 -14.49
CA GLU A 514 20.42 21.85 -13.12
C GLU A 514 21.61 22.58 -12.47
N TYR A 515 22.85 22.16 -12.78
CA TYR A 515 24.05 22.81 -12.26
C TYR A 515 24.37 24.15 -12.93
N ASP A 516 24.04 24.32 -14.21
CA ASP A 516 24.20 25.57 -14.95
C ASP A 516 23.25 26.64 -14.41
N HIS A 517 22.06 26.24 -13.97
CA HIS A 517 21.13 27.11 -13.24
C HIS A 517 21.77 27.62 -11.94
N PHE A 518 22.37 26.74 -11.14
CA PHE A 518 23.12 27.12 -9.94
C PHE A 518 24.27 28.09 -10.26
N CYS A 519 25.06 27.81 -11.31
CA CYS A 519 26.16 28.68 -11.73
C CYS A 519 25.66 30.08 -12.12
N THR A 520 24.56 30.14 -12.87
CA THR A 520 23.93 31.39 -13.30
C THR A 520 23.41 32.19 -12.10
N ALA A 521 22.73 31.52 -11.16
CA ALA A 521 22.15 32.16 -9.97
C ALA A 521 23.23 32.69 -9.00
N THR A 522 24.39 32.04 -8.93
CA THR A 522 25.45 32.37 -7.96
C THR A 522 26.64 33.11 -8.56
N GLY A 523 26.70 33.26 -9.89
CA GLY A 523 27.85 33.83 -10.59
C GLY A 523 29.09 32.92 -10.60
N ARG A 524 28.93 31.63 -10.32
CA ARG A 524 30.01 30.64 -10.35
C ARG A 524 30.42 30.30 -11.77
N LYS A 525 31.67 29.87 -11.94
CA LYS A 525 32.18 29.37 -13.21
C LYS A 525 31.63 27.98 -13.50
N GLU A 526 31.09 27.81 -14.69
CA GLU A 526 30.60 26.51 -15.16
C GLU A 526 31.73 25.47 -15.30
N PRO A 527 31.51 24.22 -14.88
CA PRO A 527 32.45 23.13 -15.08
C PRO A 527 32.53 22.69 -16.55
N LYS A 528 33.68 22.14 -16.95
CA LYS A 528 33.88 21.63 -18.31
C LYS A 528 33.07 20.34 -18.50
N ASP A 529 32.48 20.18 -19.68
CA ASP A 529 31.72 18.98 -20.09
C ASP A 529 32.53 17.99 -20.92
N GLN A 530 33.85 18.21 -21.02
CA GLN A 530 34.79 17.44 -21.85
C GLN A 530 34.43 17.42 -23.36
N GLY A 531 33.52 18.29 -23.81
CA GLY A 531 32.99 18.28 -25.17
C GLY A 531 32.01 17.13 -25.45
N TRP A 532 31.54 16.41 -24.43
CA TRP A 532 30.62 15.28 -24.57
C TRP A 532 29.14 15.70 -24.64
N GLY A 533 28.84 16.92 -24.21
CA GLY A 533 27.50 17.48 -24.18
C GLY A 533 27.08 17.93 -22.78
N ARG A 534 26.12 18.86 -22.75
CA ARG A 534 25.53 19.43 -21.53
C ARG A 534 24.04 19.06 -21.42
N LYS A 535 23.26 19.87 -20.71
CA LYS A 535 21.83 19.65 -20.45
C LYS A 535 21.61 18.41 -19.57
N ARG A 536 21.00 17.35 -20.10
CA ARG A 536 20.62 16.13 -19.37
C ARG A 536 21.76 15.12 -19.16
N TYR A 537 22.99 15.46 -19.51
CA TYR A 537 24.16 14.69 -19.08
C TYR A 537 24.45 14.99 -17.61
N PRO A 538 24.93 14.00 -16.83
CA PRO A 538 25.32 14.23 -15.45
C PRO A 538 26.46 15.25 -15.37
N VAL A 539 26.41 16.16 -14.40
CA VAL A 539 27.49 17.11 -14.14
C VAL A 539 28.73 16.35 -13.69
N ILE A 540 29.87 16.70 -14.26
CA ILE A 540 31.18 16.13 -13.98
C ILE A 540 32.20 17.24 -13.78
N ASN A 541 33.41 16.91 -13.31
CA ASN A 541 34.45 17.90 -12.99
C ASN A 541 34.00 18.89 -11.90
N VAL A 542 33.36 18.37 -10.86
CA VAL A 542 32.92 19.10 -9.66
C VAL A 542 33.54 18.49 -8.42
N SER A 543 34.05 19.33 -7.52
CA SER A 543 34.61 18.86 -6.25
C SER A 543 33.49 18.45 -5.27
N TRP A 544 33.87 17.80 -4.17
CA TRP A 544 32.93 17.52 -3.08
C TRP A 544 32.36 18.82 -2.49
N GLN A 545 33.21 19.85 -2.35
CA GLN A 545 32.77 21.15 -1.84
C GLN A 545 31.77 21.83 -2.78
N ASP A 546 31.97 21.72 -4.09
CA ASP A 546 31.01 22.25 -5.08
C ASP A 546 29.63 21.59 -4.96
N ALA A 547 29.60 20.28 -4.72
CA ALA A 547 28.36 19.54 -4.51
C ALA A 547 27.66 19.96 -3.20
N VAL A 548 28.42 20.21 -2.14
CA VAL A 548 27.89 20.74 -0.86
C VAL A 548 27.32 22.14 -1.05
N ASP A 549 28.02 23.01 -1.76
CA ASP A 549 27.57 24.38 -2.02
C ASP A 549 26.31 24.40 -2.89
N TYR A 550 26.20 23.50 -3.87
CA TYR A 550 24.97 23.29 -4.63
C TYR A 550 23.80 22.88 -3.73
N CYS A 551 24.01 21.94 -2.80
CA CYS A 551 22.97 21.52 -1.86
C CYS A 551 22.52 22.66 -0.94
N ALA A 552 23.46 23.48 -0.46
CA ALA A 552 23.16 24.65 0.37
C ALA A 552 22.31 25.68 -0.40
N TRP A 553 22.71 26.01 -1.62
CA TRP A 553 21.94 26.90 -2.50
C TRP A 553 20.53 26.36 -2.79
N LEU A 554 20.42 25.08 -3.15
CA LEU A 554 19.13 24.46 -3.45
C LEU A 554 18.21 24.44 -2.21
N SER A 555 18.80 24.29 -1.02
CA SER A 555 18.05 24.40 0.24
C SER A 555 17.47 25.80 0.44
N GLU A 556 18.26 26.83 0.15
CA GLU A 556 17.81 28.22 0.23
C GLU A 556 16.72 28.53 -0.79
N GLU A 557 16.82 27.99 -2.00
CA GLU A 557 15.86 28.24 -3.08
C GLU A 557 14.52 27.55 -2.90
N THR A 558 14.51 26.36 -2.30
CA THR A 558 13.28 25.56 -2.13
C THR A 558 12.66 25.73 -0.74
N GLY A 559 13.47 26.13 0.25
CA GLY A 559 13.07 26.17 1.66
C GLY A 559 13.03 24.78 2.33
N TYR A 560 13.55 23.74 1.67
CA TYR A 560 13.77 22.41 2.25
C TYR A 560 15.24 22.16 2.53
N ARG A 561 15.55 21.10 3.28
CA ARG A 561 16.93 20.73 3.56
C ARG A 561 17.44 19.73 2.54
N TYR A 562 18.30 20.21 1.64
CA TYR A 562 19.06 19.41 0.70
C TYR A 562 20.49 19.17 1.19
N ARG A 563 21.03 17.98 0.92
CA ARG A 563 22.40 17.59 1.26
C ARG A 563 22.89 16.46 0.37
N LEU A 564 24.17 16.10 0.48
CA LEU A 564 24.65 14.82 -0.05
C LEU A 564 24.07 13.65 0.78
N PRO A 565 23.84 12.48 0.15
CA PRO A 565 23.49 11.26 0.89
C PRO A 565 24.64 10.85 1.80
N SER A 566 24.32 10.23 2.95
CA SER A 566 25.31 9.37 3.60
C SER A 566 25.62 8.18 2.71
N GLU A 567 26.77 7.56 2.91
CA GLU A 567 27.13 6.36 2.17
C GLU A 567 26.12 5.23 2.39
N ALA A 568 25.63 5.10 3.63
CA ALA A 568 24.61 4.13 4.00
C ALA A 568 23.29 4.39 3.29
N GLU A 569 22.82 5.64 3.26
CA GLU A 569 21.62 6.04 2.51
C GLU A 569 21.78 5.75 1.02
N TRP A 570 22.97 6.02 0.46
CA TRP A 570 23.26 5.74 -0.95
C TRP A 570 23.22 4.24 -1.24
N GLU A 571 23.88 3.39 -0.44
CA GLU A 571 23.88 1.93 -0.66
C GLU A 571 22.48 1.34 -0.51
N TYR A 572 21.76 1.77 0.54
CA TYR A 572 20.38 1.36 0.77
C TYR A 572 19.50 1.63 -0.45
N ALA A 573 19.60 2.85 -0.96
CA ALA A 573 18.82 3.30 -2.09
C ALA A 573 19.25 2.62 -3.41
N ALA A 574 20.54 2.39 -3.61
CA ALA A 574 21.08 1.70 -4.78
C ALA A 574 20.63 0.23 -4.83
N ARG A 575 20.65 -0.48 -3.68
CA ARG A 575 20.19 -1.88 -3.54
C ARG A 575 18.70 -2.03 -3.70
N ALA A 576 17.92 -1.03 -3.28
CA ALA A 576 16.46 -1.00 -3.46
C ALA A 576 15.75 -2.28 -3.00
N GLY A 577 16.14 -2.78 -1.82
CA GLY A 577 15.57 -3.99 -1.19
C GLY A 577 16.18 -5.32 -1.65
N THR A 578 17.13 -5.30 -2.59
CA THR A 578 17.80 -6.52 -3.07
C THR A 578 19.10 -6.83 -2.30
N PRO A 579 19.38 -8.12 -1.99
CA PRO A 579 20.63 -8.53 -1.35
C PRO A 579 21.75 -8.84 -2.37
N THR A 580 21.49 -8.65 -3.65
CA THR A 580 22.35 -9.12 -4.76
C THR A 580 23.50 -8.17 -5.07
N ARG A 581 24.43 -8.60 -5.93
CA ARG A 581 25.60 -7.80 -6.35
C ARG A 581 25.19 -6.51 -7.08
N TYR A 582 24.20 -6.60 -7.94
CA TYR A 582 23.53 -5.49 -8.60
C TYR A 582 22.06 -5.48 -8.21
N TRP A 583 21.38 -4.36 -8.34
CA TRP A 583 19.95 -4.31 -8.03
C TRP A 583 19.11 -5.20 -8.96
N TRP A 584 19.63 -5.55 -10.15
CA TRP A 584 18.98 -6.42 -11.12
C TRP A 584 19.38 -7.90 -10.99
N GLY A 585 20.22 -8.26 -10.02
CA GLY A 585 20.63 -9.64 -9.77
C GLY A 585 22.13 -9.81 -9.50
N ASN A 586 22.59 -11.08 -9.48
CA ASN A 586 23.99 -11.41 -9.19
C ASN A 586 24.89 -11.47 -10.42
N ARG A 587 24.30 -11.60 -11.62
CA ARG A 587 25.03 -11.59 -12.89
C ARG A 587 24.95 -10.20 -13.49
N PHE A 588 26.08 -9.72 -14.02
CA PHE A 588 26.13 -8.44 -14.69
C PHE A 588 25.27 -8.47 -15.97
N ASP A 589 25.50 -9.48 -16.82
CA ASP A 589 24.61 -9.85 -17.91
C ASP A 589 23.61 -10.91 -17.41
N ASP A 590 22.33 -10.57 -17.45
CA ASP A 590 21.22 -11.45 -17.05
C ASP A 590 20.76 -12.37 -18.21
N GLY A 591 21.45 -12.34 -19.35
CA GLY A 591 21.13 -13.12 -20.54
C GLY A 591 20.01 -12.51 -21.39
N SER A 592 19.50 -11.33 -21.03
CA SER A 592 18.49 -10.62 -21.83
C SER A 592 19.07 -9.92 -23.06
N GLY A 593 20.41 -9.75 -23.12
CA GLY A 593 21.09 -8.96 -24.14
C GLY A 593 20.86 -7.43 -24.03
N ALA A 594 20.13 -6.97 -23.02
CA ALA A 594 19.90 -5.55 -22.76
C ALA A 594 20.95 -4.98 -21.81
N ARG A 595 21.60 -3.87 -22.20
CA ARG A 595 22.54 -3.17 -21.33
C ARG A 595 21.79 -2.54 -20.15
N ARG A 596 22.25 -2.82 -18.93
CA ARG A 596 21.64 -2.34 -17.66
C ARG A 596 22.35 -1.10 -17.08
N ALA A 597 23.55 -0.77 -17.57
CA ALA A 597 24.38 0.33 -17.07
C ALA A 597 25.40 0.83 -18.12
N ASN A 598 25.82 2.09 -18.01
CA ASN A 598 26.95 2.64 -18.76
C ASN A 598 28.27 2.36 -18.02
N CYS A 599 29.14 1.53 -18.58
CA CYS A 599 30.41 1.07 -17.98
C CYS A 599 31.33 0.47 -19.04
N ASP A 600 32.59 0.20 -18.69
CA ASP A 600 33.55 -0.46 -19.57
C ASP A 600 33.40 -1.98 -19.46
N THR A 601 32.96 -2.64 -20.53
CA THR A 601 32.73 -4.09 -20.53
C THR A 601 33.93 -4.90 -21.03
N GLY A 602 34.98 -4.24 -21.54
CA GLY A 602 36.15 -4.89 -22.12
C GLY A 602 35.91 -5.61 -23.45
N GLU A 603 34.68 -5.58 -23.99
CA GLU A 603 34.31 -6.13 -25.29
C GLU A 603 34.29 -5.01 -26.35
N SER A 604 35.31 -4.97 -27.21
CA SER A 604 35.70 -3.80 -28.01
C SER A 604 34.63 -3.16 -28.93
N ALA A 605 34.86 -1.87 -29.22
CA ALA A 605 34.25 -0.96 -30.22
C ALA A 605 32.86 -0.37 -29.92
N SER A 606 32.06 -0.96 -29.03
CA SER A 606 30.71 -0.46 -28.65
C SER A 606 30.65 0.18 -27.25
N ASP A 607 31.77 0.21 -26.51
CA ASP A 607 31.84 0.89 -25.22
C ASP A 607 31.66 2.40 -25.39
N ILE A 608 30.70 2.94 -24.64
CA ILE A 608 30.45 4.38 -24.58
C ILE A 608 31.61 4.98 -23.80
N LYS A 609 32.55 5.62 -24.50
CA LYS A 609 33.77 6.22 -23.89
C LYS A 609 33.51 7.58 -23.22
N GLN A 610 32.27 7.80 -22.78
CA GLN A 610 31.80 9.03 -22.17
C GLN A 610 30.57 8.74 -21.32
N THR A 611 30.11 9.76 -20.59
CA THR A 611 28.81 9.70 -19.91
C THR A 611 27.66 9.55 -20.91
N SER A 612 26.52 9.09 -20.42
CA SER A 612 25.25 9.03 -21.16
C SER A 612 24.24 10.00 -20.55
N LEU A 613 23.19 10.32 -21.30
CA LEU A 613 22.03 11.03 -20.73
C LEU A 613 21.54 10.29 -19.48
N VAL A 614 21.19 11.03 -18.44
CA VAL A 614 20.64 10.41 -17.22
C VAL A 614 19.35 9.66 -17.55
N GLY A 615 19.18 8.48 -16.96
CA GLY A 615 18.03 7.61 -17.18
C GLY A 615 18.02 6.88 -18.52
N SER A 616 19.17 6.73 -19.18
CA SER A 616 19.29 5.94 -20.43
C SER A 616 19.13 4.43 -20.18
N PHE A 617 19.27 3.98 -18.93
CA PHE A 617 19.21 2.58 -18.52
C PHE A 617 18.01 2.34 -17.60
N PRO A 618 17.59 1.08 -17.38
CA PRO A 618 16.51 0.78 -16.44
C PRO A 618 16.77 1.34 -15.03
N ARG A 619 15.71 1.80 -14.39
CA ARG A 619 15.70 2.19 -12.96
C ARG A 619 15.70 0.96 -12.05
N ASN A 620 16.21 1.14 -10.83
CA ASN A 620 16.09 0.13 -9.78
C ASN A 620 14.66 0.07 -9.19
N PRO A 621 14.32 -0.92 -8.34
CA PRO A 621 13.00 -1.03 -7.69
C PRO A 621 12.61 0.17 -6.83
N PHE A 622 13.55 1.07 -6.51
CA PHE A 622 13.25 2.31 -5.81
C PHE A 622 12.96 3.47 -6.75
N GLY A 623 13.15 3.32 -8.06
CA GLY A 623 12.87 4.35 -9.06
C GLY A 623 14.07 5.20 -9.40
N LEU A 624 15.24 4.82 -8.89
CA LEU A 624 16.48 5.53 -9.10
C LEU A 624 17.18 5.00 -10.35
N TYR A 625 17.69 5.92 -11.13
CA TYR A 625 18.46 5.65 -12.33
C TYR A 625 19.95 5.84 -12.06
N ASP A 626 20.76 5.16 -12.86
CA ASP A 626 22.22 5.34 -12.91
C ASP A 626 22.90 5.16 -11.54
N THR A 627 22.32 4.35 -10.64
CA THR A 627 22.97 3.95 -9.37
C THR A 627 24.05 2.90 -9.57
N ALA A 628 24.21 2.40 -10.80
CA ALA A 628 25.33 1.60 -11.25
C ALA A 628 25.81 2.14 -12.61
N GLY A 629 27.04 2.62 -12.66
CA GLY A 629 27.66 3.16 -13.86
C GLY A 629 27.29 4.62 -14.16
N ASN A 630 27.55 5.05 -15.39
CA ASN A 630 27.52 6.43 -15.87
C ASN A 630 28.55 7.32 -15.17
N ILE A 631 28.35 7.67 -13.90
CA ILE A 631 29.31 8.41 -13.08
C ILE A 631 29.37 7.87 -11.65
N ARG A 632 30.54 7.99 -11.03
CA ARG A 632 30.65 7.87 -9.59
C ARG A 632 30.00 9.07 -8.92
N GLU A 633 29.56 8.87 -7.69
CA GLU A 633 28.79 9.89 -6.98
C GLU A 633 29.36 10.17 -5.59
N TRP A 634 29.58 11.45 -5.31
CA TRP A 634 29.97 11.93 -3.98
C TRP A 634 28.94 11.58 -2.91
N THR A 635 29.42 11.17 -1.74
CA THR A 635 28.63 11.02 -0.51
C THR A 635 29.17 11.96 0.57
N ALA A 636 28.44 12.13 1.66
CA ALA A 636 28.83 13.02 2.75
C ALA A 636 29.99 12.47 3.61
N ASP A 637 30.24 11.16 3.58
CA ASP A 637 31.11 10.44 4.49
C ASP A 637 32.59 10.70 4.26
N CYS A 638 33.35 10.72 5.36
CA CYS A 638 34.81 10.68 5.31
C CYS A 638 35.27 9.25 5.03
N TRP A 639 36.43 9.10 4.37
CA TRP A 639 36.96 7.79 4.06
C TRP A 639 37.39 7.02 5.33
N HIS A 640 37.05 5.73 5.34
CA HIS A 640 37.56 4.74 6.28
C HIS A 640 37.95 3.48 5.49
N ASP A 641 39.04 2.82 5.90
CA ASP A 641 39.60 1.69 5.15
C ASP A 641 38.76 0.40 5.22
N ASN A 642 37.72 0.36 6.06
CA ASN A 642 36.78 -0.74 6.24
C ASN A 642 35.54 -0.25 7.01
N TYR A 643 34.58 -1.14 7.30
CA TYR A 643 33.36 -0.86 8.06
C TYR A 643 33.46 -1.24 9.55
N GLN A 644 34.65 -1.45 10.12
CA GLN A 644 34.76 -1.69 11.55
C GLN A 644 34.31 -0.43 12.30
N ASN A 645 33.28 -0.59 13.13
CA ASN A 645 32.62 0.49 13.87
C ASN A 645 31.87 1.51 13.01
N ALA A 646 31.46 1.14 11.80
CA ALA A 646 30.59 1.96 10.97
C ALA A 646 29.25 2.26 11.69
N PRO A 647 28.64 3.45 11.49
CA PRO A 647 27.33 3.76 12.03
C PRO A 647 26.25 2.80 11.51
N SER A 648 25.35 2.36 12.39
CA SER A 648 24.27 1.42 12.06
C SER A 648 22.90 2.09 11.88
N ASP A 649 22.83 3.41 11.88
CA ASP A 649 21.59 4.21 11.85
C ASP A 649 21.42 5.05 10.59
N GLY A 650 22.29 4.86 9.60
CA GLY A 650 22.29 5.62 8.34
C GLY A 650 22.93 7.00 8.44
N SER A 651 23.47 7.39 9.60
CA SER A 651 24.16 8.66 9.77
C SER A 651 25.50 8.72 9.04
N VAL A 652 25.98 9.95 8.78
CA VAL A 652 27.26 10.20 8.12
C VAL A 652 28.43 9.81 9.03
N TRP A 653 29.35 9.00 8.52
CA TRP A 653 30.57 8.60 9.19
C TRP A 653 31.65 9.70 9.07
N ALA A 654 31.88 10.42 10.16
CA ALA A 654 32.53 11.72 10.14
C ALA A 654 33.96 11.71 10.72
N LYS A 655 34.67 12.84 10.61
CA LYS A 655 36.03 13.03 11.15
C LYS A 655 36.18 12.63 12.63
N LYS A 656 35.16 12.93 13.42
CA LYS A 656 35.12 12.63 14.87
C LYS A 656 35.20 11.12 15.15
N ASP A 657 34.92 10.29 14.15
CA ASP A 657 34.90 8.84 14.20
C ASP A 657 36.17 8.23 13.57
N LEU A 658 37.26 9.02 13.50
CA LEU A 658 38.58 8.68 12.95
C LEU A 658 38.67 8.62 11.41
N GLY A 659 37.69 9.20 10.70
CA GLY A 659 37.70 9.26 9.24
C GLY A 659 38.68 10.28 8.66
N ASP A 660 39.29 9.94 7.52
CA ASP A 660 40.04 10.87 6.70
C ASP A 660 39.05 11.64 5.81
N CYS A 661 38.89 12.95 6.06
CA CYS A 661 37.97 13.79 5.30
C CYS A 661 38.64 14.58 4.17
N GLU A 662 39.96 14.47 4.01
CA GLU A 662 40.64 14.92 2.79
C GLU A 662 40.23 14.02 1.62
N GLN A 663 39.90 12.76 1.93
CA GLN A 663 39.30 11.80 1.02
C GLN A 663 37.80 11.64 1.33
N ARG A 664 36.95 11.69 0.32
CA ARG A 664 35.50 11.48 0.48
C ARG A 664 35.07 10.23 -0.25
N VAL A 665 34.12 9.52 0.36
CA VAL A 665 33.58 8.29 -0.20
C VAL A 665 32.81 8.61 -1.49
N VAL A 666 33.05 7.81 -2.52
CA VAL A 666 32.28 7.79 -3.77
C VAL A 666 31.74 6.40 -4.08
N ARG A 667 30.61 6.36 -4.80
CA ARG A 667 29.82 5.14 -5.02
C ARG A 667 29.36 4.98 -6.47
N GLY A 668 28.95 3.75 -6.84
CA GLY A 668 28.23 3.44 -8.08
C GLY A 668 29.04 3.07 -9.31
N GLY A 669 30.35 3.33 -9.32
CA GLY A 669 31.18 3.14 -10.52
C GLY A 669 30.85 4.14 -11.64
N SER A 670 31.55 4.08 -12.76
CA SER A 670 31.39 5.06 -13.86
C SER A 670 31.46 4.41 -15.24
N TRP A 671 31.23 5.21 -16.29
CA TRP A 671 31.30 4.82 -17.70
C TRP A 671 32.61 4.11 -18.11
N ASN A 672 33.71 4.34 -17.40
CA ASN A 672 35.03 3.73 -17.65
C ASN A 672 35.46 2.68 -16.61
N ASN A 673 34.54 2.23 -15.75
CA ASN A 673 34.83 1.17 -14.78
C ASN A 673 34.23 -0.15 -15.22
N GLY A 674 34.84 -1.25 -14.77
CA GLY A 674 34.36 -2.59 -15.05
C GLY A 674 33.09 -2.96 -14.27
N PRO A 675 32.46 -4.10 -14.61
CA PRO A 675 31.33 -4.64 -13.85
C PRO A 675 31.60 -4.84 -12.34
N GLN A 676 32.85 -5.06 -11.94
CA GLN A 676 33.19 -5.30 -10.53
C GLN A 676 33.00 -4.05 -9.67
N GLU A 677 33.27 -2.88 -10.24
CA GLU A 677 33.18 -1.60 -9.56
C GLU A 677 31.76 -1.03 -9.55
N LEU A 678 30.85 -1.63 -10.33
CA LEU A 678 29.43 -1.28 -10.41
C LEU A 678 28.56 -2.02 -9.38
N ARG A 679 29.12 -2.96 -8.62
CA ARG A 679 28.39 -3.66 -7.55
C ARG A 679 27.85 -2.64 -6.55
N SER A 680 26.67 -2.88 -5.99
CA SER A 680 26.07 -1.97 -5.00
C SER A 680 26.96 -1.72 -3.79
N ALA A 681 27.78 -2.71 -3.40
CA ALA A 681 28.74 -2.60 -2.30
C ALA A 681 30.05 -1.88 -2.66
N SER A 682 30.39 -1.74 -3.94
CA SER A 682 31.68 -1.20 -4.41
C SER A 682 31.87 0.28 -4.04
N ARG A 683 32.93 0.56 -3.28
CA ARG A 683 33.22 1.88 -2.73
C ARG A 683 34.66 2.28 -3.02
N ASP A 684 34.86 3.58 -3.19
CA ASP A 684 36.18 4.17 -3.45
C ASP A 684 36.25 5.57 -2.85
N ARG A 685 37.38 6.25 -3.02
CA ARG A 685 37.62 7.59 -2.50
C ARG A 685 38.29 8.51 -3.51
N TYR A 686 37.98 9.79 -3.41
CA TYR A 686 38.68 10.85 -4.11
C TYR A 686 38.93 12.04 -3.19
N HIS A 687 39.92 12.86 -3.54
CA HIS A 687 40.28 14.02 -2.76
C HIS A 687 39.19 15.10 -2.82
N ALA A 688 38.74 15.59 -1.67
CA ALA A 688 37.55 16.43 -1.53
C ALA A 688 37.61 17.75 -2.32
N LEU A 689 38.81 18.30 -2.50
CA LEU A 689 39.05 19.59 -3.15
C LEU A 689 39.29 19.48 -4.67
N GLU A 690 39.40 18.27 -5.22
CA GLU A 690 39.71 18.09 -6.63
C GLU A 690 38.44 18.04 -7.48
N SER A 691 38.42 18.82 -8.55
CA SER A 691 37.29 18.92 -9.50
C SER A 691 37.68 18.51 -10.92
N ILE A 692 38.71 17.66 -11.07
CA ILE A 692 39.29 17.31 -12.39
C ILE A 692 38.78 15.96 -12.93
N TYR A 693 37.91 15.29 -12.19
CA TYR A 693 37.45 13.94 -12.49
C TYR A 693 36.24 13.96 -13.43
N SER A 694 36.46 13.54 -14.68
CA SER A 694 35.41 13.46 -15.72
C SER A 694 34.45 12.28 -15.55
N LEU A 695 34.65 11.48 -14.51
CA LEU A 695 33.86 10.29 -14.18
C LEU A 695 33.05 10.47 -12.88
N LEU A 696 33.12 11.64 -12.25
CA LEU A 696 32.63 11.89 -10.90
C LEU A 696 31.69 13.09 -10.88
N GLY A 697 30.51 12.89 -10.30
CA GLY A 697 29.50 13.89 -10.02
C GLY A 697 28.81 13.58 -8.70
N PHE A 698 27.50 13.84 -8.60
CA PHE A 698 26.75 13.60 -7.37
C PHE A 698 25.24 13.56 -7.61
N ARG A 699 24.50 13.03 -6.62
CA ARG A 699 23.06 13.21 -6.46
C ARG A 699 22.76 13.77 -5.07
N VAL A 700 21.54 14.27 -4.88
CA VAL A 700 21.16 14.98 -3.65
C VAL A 700 20.10 14.23 -2.86
N VAL A 701 20.12 14.38 -1.55
CA VAL A 701 19.06 14.01 -0.62
C VAL A 701 18.24 15.25 -0.25
N ARG A 702 16.93 15.09 -0.07
CA ARG A 702 16.03 16.04 0.56
C ARG A 702 15.36 15.40 1.78
N GLU A 703 15.51 16.03 2.94
CA GLU A 703 14.91 15.53 4.19
C GLU A 703 13.41 15.84 4.26
N PHE A 704 12.62 14.97 4.91
CA PHE A 704 11.16 15.09 4.96
C PHE A 704 10.59 16.09 5.94
#